data_AF-A0A142X697-F1
#
_entry.id   AF-A0A142X697-F1
#
_cell.length_a   1.000
_cell.length_b   1.000
_cell.length_c   1.000
_cell.angle_alpha   90.00
_cell.angle_beta   90.00
_cell.angle_gamma   90.00
#
_symmetry.space_group_name_H-M   'P 1'
#
loop_
_entity.id
_entity.type
_entity.pdbx_description
1 polymer ?
#
loop_
_entity_poly.entity_id
_entity_poly.type
_entity_poly.pdbx_seq_one_letter_code
_entity_poly.pdbx_strand_id
1 'polypeptide(L)'
;MSTSSQPDPQPENRSDILEPAAGGEVASDASGIASREKLDELEASLDRSDVVPPPSGSMAPSPGSEAPRSAAAFSGMTPVAADGTAVRSETEESLPDELALTPEDVEDEAVRGDFMIRWAVLLIGVLLGCTYINDSALLVRIRTGEYMQGHGFLPPRTDVFSVASEGQPWYHLSWLLDHVLTLVYHGGGPTALTLLTAVGVGVLFHLLSRTMIPGISSWWGSVCAALVLVCNFNAFTPGPPLVLLLGVAATGLILHRWSLRPESTTPWSLVPLFWIWSQCDPNAAVGLALLIAFGLGQTFLQDNPKGFSLQGLWTAIGLSVLACAIHPFHWHVYEYPWTYLRLEQPETREYFVGVLANSRLIADYSSLLSSDFRAGASVYDWFGVGLIGLAIVAQLLNWRRLHWGWLLVFVAANAFALGSSRYLPMASVVNAIVATLNGQIWFRHTFRQSYSTDRWEVLFSRGGRAVTVLALFALAYLSVNGSLMGAGGRRVGLGFHPDLVLQTKSMEELAKGAFDDRPFHVYLSQGDHLIWTGRRSFVDSRMAIHARTGAAAQHREARASLIAGRPSPDAWKEVFDRFKVSHVIVRTVVERDVMEVFAKLLQRGWFTSRLAATGMVAYRPDLRSPEFEKFRQQEPLSHILRTVFRDKARPDLVVTGVRSWPRSRGTYDRWLIQPKDFESEGALTASQYGTLLEVTPNIPNPNVLRLRTGLALQTIREARSGLFGDSQNAKAYRRLGLAALALHGIDTQWLQAQNPQARDEFWLRYAIASYYSAQILDPSDFRDHQVLADLCFLMGARDWALHHMEQFERKLQELDPEAKLPEQQQAALKELREFVDNVRKTVRGQLGLGGTRMKAIQQALQDGCWRFALELYEEDITAFGQDPNSQDLIADMLLIGGRLEESWTLTESMETSLPPAGTPGGEVFSSKWRNSCSLANLMIGNEERSIQLWTEDQQSLQRGAAMSALSLAPLVIGPPPKMDLRPLLASTWAFNDLQQIERETQDAVHAALADLVCSRNQTAAKKLTDALERNPETVSRVRIVYYLSLLTDEPLEIEPPSLQIPTWGDMFAEDTPADPMGEAPKEPMPEGPAKPKTDAPPAAKPNEEKPSEAKPAASATSSEPEVPAPPPKAQTVDE
;
A
#
# COMPACT_ATOMS: atom_id res chain seq x y z
N MET A 1 17.18 60.99 3.87
CA MET A 1 17.41 60.74 5.31
C MET A 1 17.86 59.29 5.40
N SER A 2 19.17 59.01 5.31
CA SER A 2 20.21 59.15 6.36
C SER A 2 20.34 57.84 7.17
N THR A 3 21.01 56.78 6.70
CA THR A 3 22.48 56.56 6.50
C THR A 3 23.20 55.97 7.72
N SER A 4 23.57 54.67 7.66
CA SER A 4 24.63 53.99 8.42
C SER A 4 24.69 52.50 8.02
N SER A 5 25.80 51.75 8.15
CA SER A 5 26.98 51.77 7.25
C SER A 5 27.93 50.58 7.53
N GLN A 6 28.40 49.89 6.48
CA GLN A 6 29.41 48.80 6.46
C GLN A 6 29.02 47.48 7.17
N PRO A 7 29.56 46.34 6.68
CA PRO A 7 30.64 45.66 7.41
C PRO A 7 31.76 45.06 6.51
N ASP A 8 32.97 44.94 7.07
CA ASP A 8 34.07 43.99 6.74
C ASP A 8 35.25 44.27 7.72
N PRO A 9 36.28 43.41 7.92
CA PRO A 9 36.68 42.24 7.11
C PRO A 9 36.87 40.89 7.86
N GLN A 10 37.22 39.86 7.07
CA GLN A 10 37.73 38.51 7.41
C GLN A 10 39.15 38.48 8.06
N PRO A 11 39.81 37.31 8.29
CA PRO A 11 39.36 35.90 8.51
C PRO A 11 40.01 35.23 9.76
N GLU A 12 39.63 33.98 10.12
CA GLU A 12 40.65 32.95 10.48
C GLU A 12 40.14 31.48 10.46
N ASN A 13 41.10 30.57 10.18
CA ASN A 13 41.18 29.11 10.32
C ASN A 13 39.95 28.17 10.17
N ARG A 14 40.08 27.27 9.18
CA ARG A 14 39.47 25.92 9.12
C ARG A 14 40.57 24.87 8.94
N SER A 15 40.76 24.02 9.94
CA SER A 15 41.55 22.78 9.91
C SER A 15 41.13 21.97 11.16
N ASP A 16 41.13 20.64 11.24
CA ASP A 16 41.40 19.57 10.26
C ASP A 16 40.38 18.43 10.45
N ILE A 17 40.14 17.63 9.41
CA ILE A 17 39.56 16.29 9.55
C ILE A 17 40.53 15.32 8.86
N LEU A 18 41.09 14.40 9.64
CA LEU A 18 42.06 13.42 9.15
C LEU A 18 41.38 12.16 8.64
N GLU A 19 41.72 11.77 7.41
CA GLU A 19 41.60 10.38 6.96
C GLU A 19 42.58 9.47 7.71
N PRO A 20 42.38 8.15 7.63
CA PRO A 20 43.53 7.29 7.34
C PRO A 20 43.35 6.43 6.09
N ALA A 21 44.19 6.74 5.10
CA ALA A 21 44.71 5.94 3.98
C ALA A 21 44.26 4.47 3.81
N ALA A 22 43.97 4.11 2.54
CA ALA A 22 43.83 2.73 2.07
C ALA A 22 45.18 2.11 1.64
N GLY A 23 45.24 0.78 1.55
CA GLY A 23 46.30 0.05 0.84
C GLY A 23 46.43 -1.43 1.21
N GLY A 24 46.15 -2.34 0.26
CA GLY A 24 46.40 -3.78 0.42
C GLY A 24 45.50 -4.70 -0.42
N GLU A 25 45.87 -4.95 -1.68
CA GLU A 25 45.32 -6.07 -2.46
C GLU A 25 46.15 -7.36 -2.24
N VAL A 26 45.49 -8.52 -2.28
CA VAL A 26 45.82 -9.71 -3.10
C VAL A 26 44.79 -10.82 -2.81
N ALA A 27 44.49 -11.66 -3.82
CA ALA A 27 43.35 -12.58 -3.82
C ALA A 27 43.62 -13.99 -3.25
N SER A 28 42.54 -14.70 -2.92
CA SER A 28 42.43 -16.17 -3.01
C SER A 28 40.95 -16.62 -3.10
N ASP A 29 40.74 -17.86 -3.58
CA ASP A 29 39.44 -18.39 -4.03
C ASP A 29 38.59 -19.13 -2.97
N ALA A 30 37.30 -19.29 -3.30
CA ALA A 30 36.37 -20.34 -2.86
C ALA A 30 35.98 -20.39 -1.35
N SER A 31 34.72 -20.65 -0.99
CA SER A 31 33.81 -21.61 -1.62
C SER A 31 32.34 -21.34 -1.28
N GLY A 32 31.44 -21.62 -2.23
CA GLY A 32 29.99 -21.65 -2.03
C GLY A 32 29.41 -22.98 -2.52
N ILE A 33 29.00 -23.85 -1.61
CA ILE A 33 28.44 -25.17 -1.90
C ILE A 33 27.00 -25.23 -1.38
N ALA A 34 26.01 -25.27 -2.28
CA ALA A 34 24.69 -25.93 -2.12
C ALA A 34 23.71 -25.50 -3.24
N SER A 35 23.78 -26.12 -4.42
CA SER A 35 22.75 -26.04 -5.48
C SER A 35 22.91 -27.20 -6.47
N ARG A 36 22.92 -28.44 -5.95
CA ARG A 36 23.28 -29.65 -6.72
C ARG A 36 22.37 -30.83 -6.41
N GLU A 37 21.06 -30.62 -6.55
CA GLU A 37 20.04 -31.65 -6.32
C GLU A 37 18.85 -31.55 -7.32
N LYS A 38 19.05 -30.85 -8.45
CA LYS A 38 18.05 -30.67 -9.53
C LYS A 38 18.62 -30.71 -10.96
N LEU A 39 19.85 -31.21 -11.13
CA LEU A 39 20.47 -31.43 -12.45
C LEU A 39 20.68 -32.92 -12.75
N ASP A 40 21.01 -33.70 -11.73
CA ASP A 40 21.41 -35.11 -11.84
C ASP A 40 20.26 -36.06 -12.30
N GLU A 41 18.99 -35.62 -12.28
CA GLU A 41 17.86 -36.37 -12.88
C GLU A 41 17.75 -36.23 -14.41
N LEU A 42 18.43 -35.27 -15.04
CA LEU A 42 18.20 -34.91 -16.44
C LEU A 42 19.22 -35.53 -17.43
N GLU A 43 20.41 -35.90 -16.97
CA GLU A 43 21.46 -36.51 -17.81
C GLU A 43 21.31 -38.04 -18.00
N ALA A 44 20.39 -38.69 -17.29
CA ALA A 44 20.31 -40.15 -17.18
C ALA A 44 19.52 -40.89 -18.30
N SER A 45 19.17 -40.23 -19.42
CA SER A 45 18.12 -40.74 -20.34
C SER A 45 18.48 -40.89 -21.83
N LEU A 46 19.62 -40.36 -22.32
CA LEU A 46 19.93 -40.32 -23.76
C LEU A 46 21.38 -40.70 -24.11
N ASP A 47 21.75 -41.97 -23.87
CA ASP A 47 22.73 -42.67 -24.71
C ASP A 47 22.19 -44.04 -25.13
N ARG A 48 22.11 -44.25 -26.46
CA ARG A 48 22.12 -45.55 -27.12
C ARG A 48 22.39 -45.38 -28.62
N SER A 49 23.68 -45.46 -28.96
CA SER A 49 24.23 -46.35 -30.01
C SER A 49 23.50 -46.47 -31.36
N ASP A 50 24.18 -46.17 -32.48
CA ASP A 50 24.96 -47.23 -33.17
C ASP A 50 25.78 -46.81 -34.42
N VAL A 51 27.00 -47.36 -34.50
CA VAL A 51 27.77 -47.83 -35.70
C VAL A 51 28.39 -46.84 -36.74
N VAL A 52 29.65 -47.17 -37.05
CA VAL A 52 30.72 -46.59 -37.93
C VAL A 52 30.80 -47.42 -39.26
N PRO A 53 31.33 -47.00 -40.47
CA PRO A 53 32.48 -46.10 -40.76
C PRO A 53 32.44 -45.18 -42.05
N PRO A 54 33.50 -44.36 -42.31
CA PRO A 54 33.89 -43.78 -43.62
C PRO A 54 34.68 -44.81 -44.51
N PRO A 55 35.17 -44.56 -45.78
CA PRO A 55 35.58 -43.27 -46.41
C PRO A 55 35.43 -43.13 -47.98
N SER A 56 36.14 -42.13 -48.55
CA SER A 56 36.59 -41.95 -49.97
C SER A 56 35.63 -41.32 -51.02
N GLY A 57 36.19 -40.65 -52.07
CA GLY A 57 35.43 -40.33 -53.32
C GLY A 57 35.62 -38.95 -54.01
N SER A 58 36.78 -38.70 -54.63
CA SER A 58 37.18 -37.51 -55.44
C SER A 58 36.24 -36.98 -56.58
N MET A 59 36.27 -35.65 -56.82
CA MET A 59 35.85 -34.90 -58.06
C MET A 59 34.34 -34.89 -58.43
N ALA A 60 33.75 -33.91 -59.14
CA ALA A 60 34.21 -32.70 -59.86
C ALA A 60 33.17 -31.51 -59.73
N PRO A 61 33.39 -30.29 -60.30
CA PRO A 61 32.65 -29.07 -59.90
C PRO A 61 31.37 -28.72 -60.69
N SER A 62 30.58 -27.78 -60.15
CA SER A 62 29.41 -27.12 -60.80
C SER A 62 29.61 -25.60 -60.97
N PRO A 63 29.01 -24.94 -61.98
CA PRO A 63 29.10 -23.49 -62.21
C PRO A 63 27.81 -22.71 -61.83
N GLY A 64 27.94 -21.38 -61.64
CA GLY A 64 26.83 -20.41 -61.50
C GLY A 64 26.35 -20.20 -60.04
N SER A 65 26.79 -19.12 -59.38
CA SER A 65 26.15 -17.78 -59.27
C SER A 65 25.06 -17.70 -58.19
N GLU A 66 24.99 -16.68 -57.33
CA GLU A 66 25.72 -15.39 -57.34
C GLU A 66 25.87 -14.80 -55.91
N ALA A 67 26.77 -13.80 -55.75
CA ALA A 67 27.18 -13.14 -54.50
C ALA A 67 27.92 -14.06 -53.48
N PRO A 68 29.11 -13.67 -52.98
CA PRO A 68 29.14 -12.65 -51.91
C PRO A 68 30.42 -11.77 -51.78
N ARG A 69 30.32 -10.71 -50.95
CA ARG A 69 31.42 -10.08 -50.16
C ARG A 69 32.57 -9.38 -50.93
N SER A 70 33.54 -8.92 -50.12
CA SER A 70 34.77 -8.15 -50.42
C SER A 70 34.54 -6.65 -50.58
N ALA A 71 35.02 -5.73 -49.71
CA ALA A 71 36.30 -5.55 -49.01
C ALA A 71 37.36 -4.77 -49.80
N ALA A 72 38.38 -4.26 -49.11
CA ALA A 72 39.15 -3.10 -49.55
C ALA A 72 40.41 -3.41 -50.40
N ALA A 73 40.73 -2.45 -51.28
CA ALA A 73 42.03 -2.13 -51.88
C ALA A 73 42.73 -3.17 -52.78
N PHE A 74 43.28 -2.70 -53.91
CA PHE A 74 44.72 -2.84 -54.22
C PHE A 74 45.19 -1.83 -55.29
N SER A 75 46.51 -1.73 -55.44
CA SER A 75 47.32 -0.71 -56.13
C SER A 75 47.07 -0.43 -57.62
N GLY A 76 47.48 0.77 -58.04
CA GLY A 76 48.06 1.05 -59.36
C GLY A 76 49.25 2.00 -59.22
N MET A 77 50.40 1.70 -59.84
CA MET A 77 51.65 2.45 -59.64
C MET A 77 52.46 2.58 -60.95
N THR A 78 52.89 3.80 -61.27
CA THR A 78 53.87 4.11 -62.33
C THR A 78 54.75 5.30 -61.90
N PRO A 79 56.08 5.24 -62.02
CA PRO A 79 57.00 6.30 -61.58
C PRO A 79 57.39 7.28 -62.70
N VAL A 80 57.96 8.45 -62.34
CA VAL A 80 59.06 9.13 -63.10
C VAL A 80 59.63 10.33 -62.31
N ALA A 81 60.94 10.57 -62.50
CA ALA A 81 61.74 11.76 -62.17
C ALA A 81 62.07 12.13 -60.71
N ALA A 82 63.33 12.57 -60.54
CA ALA A 82 63.90 13.28 -59.39
C ALA A 82 63.50 14.79 -59.44
N ASP A 83 63.89 15.69 -58.54
CA ASP A 83 65.10 15.77 -57.70
C ASP A 83 64.89 16.75 -56.52
N GLY A 84 65.73 16.71 -55.47
CA GLY A 84 65.69 17.71 -54.38
C GLY A 84 66.03 17.21 -52.97
N THR A 85 67.12 17.70 -52.40
CA THR A 85 67.73 17.22 -51.15
C THR A 85 67.36 17.98 -49.86
N ALA A 86 67.31 17.23 -48.75
CA ALA A 86 67.85 17.56 -47.42
C ALA A 86 67.07 18.39 -46.36
N VAL A 87 66.45 17.66 -45.41
CA VAL A 87 66.77 17.61 -43.96
C VAL A 87 66.53 18.85 -43.04
N ARG A 88 65.85 18.55 -41.90
CA ARG A 88 65.62 19.33 -40.65
C ARG A 88 64.60 20.49 -40.73
N SER A 89 63.81 20.75 -39.69
CA SER A 89 63.68 20.10 -38.36
C SER A 89 62.24 20.15 -37.84
N GLU A 90 61.94 19.32 -36.83
CA GLU A 90 60.66 19.30 -36.13
C GLU A 90 60.37 20.63 -35.42
N THR A 91 59.22 21.22 -35.73
CA THR A 91 58.49 22.13 -34.83
C THR A 91 57.01 21.91 -35.07
N GLU A 92 56.27 21.56 -34.01
CA GLU A 92 54.80 21.59 -33.93
C GLU A 92 54.05 20.83 -35.04
N GLU A 93 53.71 19.56 -34.79
CA GLU A 93 52.48 18.98 -35.36
C GLU A 93 51.28 19.75 -34.80
N SER A 94 50.87 20.79 -35.52
CA SER A 94 49.53 21.36 -35.36
C SER A 94 48.50 20.26 -35.64
N LEU A 95 47.52 20.11 -34.74
CA LEU A 95 46.31 19.32 -35.01
C LEU A 95 45.76 19.74 -36.39
N PRO A 96 45.35 18.78 -37.25
CA PRO A 96 44.91 19.10 -38.60
C PRO A 96 43.78 20.13 -38.55
N ASP A 97 43.90 21.18 -39.38
CA ASP A 97 43.15 22.44 -39.28
C ASP A 97 41.69 22.22 -38.85
N GLU A 98 41.25 22.92 -37.79
CA GLU A 98 39.85 22.92 -37.39
C GLU A 98 38.98 23.24 -38.59
N LEU A 99 38.25 22.25 -39.11
CA LEU A 99 37.41 22.39 -40.30
C LEU A 99 36.46 23.58 -40.07
N ALA A 100 36.74 24.67 -40.78
CA ALA A 100 36.17 25.98 -40.48
C ALA A 100 34.66 25.94 -40.70
N LEU A 101 33.94 25.76 -39.59
CA LEU A 101 32.51 25.44 -39.50
C LEU A 101 31.72 26.20 -40.57
N THR A 102 31.19 25.50 -41.57
CA THR A 102 30.50 26.15 -42.68
C THR A 102 29.04 26.46 -42.32
N PRO A 103 28.37 27.40 -43.01
CA PRO A 103 26.93 27.59 -42.86
C PRO A 103 26.13 26.30 -43.14
N GLU A 104 26.60 25.47 -44.06
CA GLU A 104 25.96 24.22 -44.48
C GLU A 104 26.07 23.14 -43.36
N ASP A 105 27.21 23.03 -42.68
CA ASP A 105 27.37 22.16 -41.51
C ASP A 105 26.37 22.51 -40.39
N VAL A 106 26.17 23.82 -40.15
CA VAL A 106 25.25 24.34 -39.13
C VAL A 106 23.80 24.11 -39.53
N GLU A 107 23.45 24.22 -40.82
CA GLU A 107 22.13 23.86 -41.34
C GLU A 107 21.86 22.36 -41.18
N ASP A 108 22.78 21.49 -41.60
CA ASP A 108 22.63 20.05 -41.51
C ASP A 108 22.57 19.56 -40.05
N GLU A 109 23.36 20.16 -39.15
CA GLU A 109 23.24 19.91 -37.70
C GLU A 109 21.88 20.38 -37.15
N ALA A 110 21.42 21.58 -37.52
CA ALA A 110 20.14 22.10 -37.07
C ALA A 110 18.96 21.26 -37.57
N VAL A 111 19.00 20.77 -38.82
CA VAL A 111 17.99 19.87 -39.41
C VAL A 111 18.01 18.49 -38.74
N ARG A 112 19.20 17.93 -38.46
CA ARG A 112 19.34 16.67 -37.70
C ARG A 112 18.82 16.82 -36.26
N GLY A 113 19.19 17.90 -35.57
CA GLY A 113 18.72 18.20 -34.21
C GLY A 113 17.21 18.42 -34.14
N ASP A 114 16.63 19.15 -35.09
CA ASP A 114 15.18 19.29 -35.25
C ASP A 114 14.47 17.95 -35.45
N PHE A 115 15.00 17.11 -36.34
CA PHE A 115 14.48 15.76 -36.59
C PHE A 115 14.54 14.90 -35.31
N MET A 116 15.66 14.92 -34.58
CA MET A 116 15.85 14.19 -33.34
C MET A 116 14.90 14.66 -32.23
N ILE A 117 14.77 15.97 -31.99
CA ILE A 117 13.87 16.52 -30.97
C ILE A 117 12.41 16.15 -31.30
N ARG A 118 11.99 16.27 -32.56
CA ARG A 118 10.63 15.92 -33.00
C ARG A 118 10.32 14.42 -32.79
N TRP A 119 11.28 13.53 -33.05
CA TRP A 119 11.14 12.10 -32.76
C TRP A 119 11.22 11.79 -31.26
N ALA A 120 12.05 12.50 -30.49
CA ALA A 120 12.12 12.35 -29.04
C ALA A 120 10.78 12.68 -28.37
N VAL A 121 10.11 13.77 -28.78
CA VAL A 121 8.76 14.09 -28.28
C VAL A 121 7.75 12.99 -28.64
N LEU A 122 7.82 12.41 -29.84
CA LEU A 122 6.95 11.29 -30.23
C LEU A 122 7.23 10.02 -29.40
N LEU A 123 8.49 9.66 -29.20
CA LEU A 123 8.90 8.48 -28.43
C LEU A 123 8.59 8.62 -26.94
N ILE A 124 8.78 9.80 -26.36
CA ILE A 124 8.35 10.12 -24.99
C ILE A 124 6.81 10.10 -24.93
N GLY A 125 6.10 10.55 -25.97
CA GLY A 125 4.64 10.41 -26.06
C GLY A 125 4.18 8.95 -25.99
N VAL A 126 4.84 8.05 -26.73
CA VAL A 126 4.58 6.60 -26.66
C VAL A 126 4.90 6.06 -25.25
N LEU A 127 6.04 6.43 -24.66
CA LEU A 127 6.43 6.04 -23.29
C LEU A 127 5.41 6.48 -22.23
N LEU A 128 4.85 7.68 -22.37
CA LEU A 128 3.83 8.23 -21.46
C LEU A 128 2.41 7.70 -21.75
N GLY A 129 2.18 7.10 -22.92
CA GLY A 129 1.00 6.26 -23.16
C GLY A 129 1.16 4.85 -22.60
N CYS A 130 2.39 4.33 -22.51
CA CYS A 130 2.75 3.08 -21.82
C CYS A 130 2.71 3.25 -20.29
N THR A 131 1.52 3.46 -19.74
CA THR A 131 1.28 3.64 -18.30
C THR A 131 0.21 2.71 -17.76
N TYR A 132 0.26 2.43 -16.46
CA TYR A 132 -0.79 1.68 -15.76
C TYR A 132 -2.15 2.40 -15.82
N ILE A 133 -3.18 1.62 -16.14
CA ILE A 133 -4.57 2.07 -16.20
C ILE A 133 -5.20 1.98 -14.81
N ASN A 134 -5.62 3.12 -14.25
CA ASN A 134 -6.28 3.21 -12.94
C ASN A 134 -7.69 3.85 -13.02
N ASP A 135 -8.26 3.93 -14.23
CA ASP A 135 -9.59 4.52 -14.49
C ASP A 135 -10.67 3.42 -14.40
N SER A 136 -11.58 3.54 -13.43
CA SER A 136 -12.68 2.57 -13.25
C SER A 136 -13.77 2.69 -14.31
N ALA A 137 -13.94 3.87 -14.94
CA ALA A 137 -14.95 4.05 -15.99
C ALA A 137 -14.65 3.20 -17.24
N LEU A 138 -13.39 2.79 -17.46
CA LEU A 138 -13.02 1.84 -18.49
C LEU A 138 -13.62 0.44 -18.28
N LEU A 139 -13.78 0.01 -17.02
CA LEU A 139 -14.37 -1.29 -16.70
C LEU A 139 -15.84 -1.34 -17.14
N VAL A 140 -16.58 -0.25 -16.92
CA VAL A 140 -17.97 -0.07 -17.40
C VAL A 140 -18.03 -0.09 -18.92
N ARG A 141 -17.06 0.50 -19.62
CA ARG A 141 -16.99 0.53 -21.09
C ARG A 141 -16.80 -0.86 -21.70
N ILE A 142 -15.88 -1.64 -21.15
CA ILE A 142 -15.64 -3.01 -21.59
C ILE A 142 -16.90 -3.86 -21.34
N ARG A 143 -17.49 -3.82 -20.13
CA ARG A 143 -18.76 -4.51 -19.87
C ARG A 143 -19.93 -4.01 -20.72
N THR A 144 -19.94 -2.74 -21.13
CA THR A 144 -20.95 -2.19 -22.05
C THR A 144 -20.78 -2.77 -23.46
N GLY A 145 -19.54 -2.88 -23.96
CA GLY A 145 -19.25 -3.53 -25.24
C GLY A 145 -19.55 -5.04 -25.23
N GLU A 146 -19.17 -5.75 -24.17
CA GLU A 146 -19.55 -7.16 -23.96
C GLU A 146 -21.09 -7.34 -23.92
N TYR A 147 -21.79 -6.47 -23.19
CA TYR A 147 -23.25 -6.52 -23.11
C TYR A 147 -23.90 -6.32 -24.49
N MET A 148 -23.42 -5.36 -25.30
CA MET A 148 -23.86 -5.19 -26.69
C MET A 148 -23.53 -6.43 -27.55
N GLN A 149 -22.34 -7.02 -27.40
CA GLN A 149 -21.99 -8.25 -28.12
C GLN A 149 -22.91 -9.43 -27.78
N GLY A 150 -23.41 -9.52 -26.54
CA GLY A 150 -24.39 -10.52 -26.11
C GLY A 150 -25.86 -10.22 -26.47
N HIS A 151 -26.28 -8.95 -26.52
CA HIS A 151 -27.70 -8.55 -26.60
C HIS A 151 -28.09 -7.78 -27.87
N GLY A 152 -27.13 -7.35 -28.69
CA GLY A 152 -27.36 -6.65 -29.95
C GLY A 152 -26.29 -5.59 -30.25
N PHE A 153 -25.81 -5.55 -31.49
CA PHE A 153 -24.69 -4.69 -31.92
C PHE A 153 -24.88 -3.19 -31.62
N LEU A 154 -26.13 -2.71 -31.61
CA LEU A 154 -26.48 -1.31 -31.33
C LEU A 154 -26.68 -1.08 -29.81
N PRO A 155 -26.33 0.11 -29.29
CA PRO A 155 -26.45 0.40 -27.86
C PRO A 155 -27.91 0.31 -27.35
N PRO A 156 -28.11 -0.15 -26.11
CA PRO A 156 -29.44 -0.19 -25.49
C PRO A 156 -30.01 1.23 -25.33
N ARG A 157 -31.33 1.35 -25.46
CA ARG A 157 -32.04 2.65 -25.32
C ARG A 157 -32.34 3.04 -23.87
N THR A 158 -32.26 2.09 -22.96
CA THR A 158 -32.56 2.25 -21.53
C THR A 158 -31.39 1.75 -20.70
N ASP A 159 -31.17 2.32 -19.51
CA ASP A 159 -30.18 1.76 -18.59
C ASP A 159 -30.59 0.37 -18.08
N VAL A 160 -29.60 -0.50 -18.00
CA VAL A 160 -29.67 -1.90 -17.55
C VAL A 160 -28.72 -2.19 -16.39
N PHE A 161 -27.78 -1.27 -16.10
CA PHE A 161 -26.68 -1.47 -15.16
C PHE A 161 -26.94 -0.87 -13.78
N SER A 162 -27.71 0.22 -13.66
CA SER A 162 -28.04 0.81 -12.35
C SER A 162 -29.44 0.45 -11.84
N VAL A 163 -29.58 0.39 -10.51
CA VAL A 163 -30.85 0.21 -9.81
C VAL A 163 -31.62 1.54 -9.69
N ALA A 164 -30.92 2.66 -9.48
CA ALA A 164 -31.58 3.95 -9.24
C ALA A 164 -32.11 4.61 -10.51
N SER A 165 -31.58 4.25 -11.69
CA SER A 165 -32.04 4.72 -13.00
C SER A 165 -32.52 3.59 -13.91
N GLU A 166 -32.93 2.44 -13.35
CA GLU A 166 -33.42 1.28 -14.12
C GLU A 166 -34.55 1.68 -15.11
N GLY A 167 -34.40 1.29 -16.38
CA GLY A 167 -35.38 1.57 -17.43
C GLY A 167 -35.39 3.01 -17.97
N GLN A 168 -34.56 3.92 -17.44
CA GLN A 168 -34.50 5.31 -17.88
C GLN A 168 -33.72 5.47 -19.21
N PRO A 169 -34.04 6.48 -20.05
CA PRO A 169 -33.39 6.65 -21.35
C PRO A 169 -31.87 6.86 -21.24
N TRP A 170 -31.08 6.00 -21.88
CA TRP A 170 -29.63 6.08 -21.93
C TRP A 170 -29.15 6.37 -23.36
N TYR A 171 -28.49 7.51 -23.55
CA TYR A 171 -27.91 7.91 -24.83
C TYR A 171 -26.42 7.62 -24.84
N HIS A 172 -26.03 6.37 -25.12
CA HIS A 172 -24.63 5.98 -25.14
C HIS A 172 -23.93 6.40 -26.45
N LEU A 173 -23.34 7.59 -26.44
CA LEU A 173 -22.71 8.20 -27.63
C LEU A 173 -21.35 7.61 -28.02
N SER A 174 -20.66 6.92 -27.11
CA SER A 174 -19.34 6.30 -27.36
C SER A 174 -19.41 4.80 -27.72
N TRP A 175 -20.54 4.35 -28.27
CA TRP A 175 -20.85 2.94 -28.46
C TRP A 175 -19.86 2.17 -29.35
N LEU A 176 -19.30 2.81 -30.39
CA LEU A 176 -18.34 2.15 -31.28
C LEU A 176 -16.96 2.00 -30.62
N LEU A 177 -16.57 2.98 -29.79
CA LEU A 177 -15.33 2.90 -29.04
C LEU A 177 -15.36 1.75 -28.02
N ASP A 178 -16.48 1.54 -27.34
CA ASP A 178 -16.61 0.48 -26.34
C ASP A 178 -16.55 -0.92 -26.98
N HIS A 179 -17.06 -1.09 -28.20
CA HIS A 179 -16.81 -2.31 -29.00
C HIS A 179 -15.33 -2.50 -29.32
N VAL A 180 -14.61 -1.45 -29.72
CA VAL A 180 -13.16 -1.52 -30.01
C VAL A 180 -12.35 -1.83 -28.75
N LEU A 181 -12.65 -1.19 -27.61
CA LEU A 181 -12.01 -1.46 -26.32
C LEU A 181 -12.25 -2.91 -25.90
N THR A 182 -13.47 -3.43 -26.05
CA THR A 182 -13.80 -4.82 -25.75
C THR A 182 -13.05 -5.81 -26.64
N LEU A 183 -12.97 -5.54 -27.95
CA LEU A 183 -12.22 -6.38 -28.89
C LEU A 183 -10.71 -6.41 -28.56
N VAL A 184 -10.12 -5.26 -28.23
CA VAL A 184 -8.71 -5.17 -27.84
C VAL A 184 -8.46 -5.85 -26.48
N TYR A 185 -9.38 -5.73 -25.53
CA TYR A 185 -9.31 -6.43 -24.25
C TYR A 185 -9.39 -7.95 -24.40
N HIS A 186 -10.32 -8.47 -25.22
CA HIS A 186 -10.37 -9.91 -25.52
C HIS A 186 -9.14 -10.40 -26.31
N GLY A 187 -8.53 -9.55 -27.15
CA GLY A 187 -7.37 -9.91 -27.98
C GLY A 187 -6.03 -9.95 -27.24
N GLY A 188 -5.86 -9.22 -26.13
CA GLY A 188 -4.59 -9.15 -25.41
C GLY A 188 -4.65 -8.56 -23.99
N GLY A 189 -5.81 -8.66 -23.35
CA GLY A 189 -6.03 -8.25 -21.96
C GLY A 189 -5.81 -6.75 -21.72
N PRO A 190 -5.52 -6.34 -20.47
CA PRO A 190 -5.31 -4.93 -20.15
C PRO A 190 -4.00 -4.39 -20.75
N THR A 191 -3.01 -5.24 -21.02
CA THR A 191 -1.76 -4.86 -21.70
C THR A 191 -2.04 -4.31 -23.10
N ALA A 192 -2.93 -4.93 -23.86
CA ALA A 192 -3.33 -4.44 -25.18
C ALA A 192 -4.04 -3.08 -25.13
N LEU A 193 -4.78 -2.78 -24.06
CA LEU A 193 -5.38 -1.45 -23.85
C LEU A 193 -4.33 -0.37 -23.56
N THR A 194 -3.27 -0.69 -22.80
CA THR A 194 -2.12 0.21 -22.64
C THR A 194 -1.38 0.41 -23.97
N LEU A 195 -1.17 -0.65 -24.76
CA LEU A 195 -0.53 -0.53 -26.07
C LEU A 195 -1.37 0.28 -27.07
N LEU A 196 -2.69 0.10 -27.09
CA LEU A 196 -3.62 0.94 -27.86
C LEU A 196 -3.50 2.42 -27.48
N THR A 197 -3.37 2.69 -26.18
CA THR A 197 -3.14 4.05 -25.64
C THR A 197 -1.82 4.62 -26.15
N ALA A 198 -0.72 3.86 -26.02
CA ALA A 198 0.61 4.26 -26.49
C ALA A 198 0.67 4.53 -28.00
N VAL A 199 0.02 3.69 -28.82
CA VAL A 199 -0.12 3.91 -30.26
C VAL A 199 -0.97 5.15 -30.55
N GLY A 200 -2.10 5.34 -29.83
CA GLY A 200 -2.95 6.52 -29.98
C GLY A 200 -2.22 7.83 -29.64
N VAL A 201 -1.44 7.87 -28.57
CA VAL A 201 -0.61 9.02 -28.20
C VAL A 201 0.53 9.23 -29.20
N GLY A 202 1.16 8.16 -29.70
CA GLY A 202 2.14 8.24 -30.78
C GLY A 202 1.56 8.82 -32.08
N VAL A 203 0.32 8.45 -32.43
CA VAL A 203 -0.42 9.03 -33.58
C VAL A 203 -0.77 10.49 -33.32
N LEU A 204 -1.20 10.87 -32.11
CA LEU A 204 -1.46 12.27 -31.73
C LEU A 204 -0.23 13.16 -31.95
N PHE A 205 0.94 12.75 -31.45
CA PHE A 205 2.18 13.50 -31.67
C PHE A 205 2.69 13.40 -33.11
N HIS A 206 2.41 12.32 -33.84
CA HIS A 206 2.66 12.30 -35.28
C HIS A 206 1.80 13.31 -36.03
N LEU A 207 0.51 13.45 -35.70
CA LEU A 207 -0.39 14.44 -36.32
C LEU A 207 0.10 15.88 -36.05
N LEU A 208 0.49 16.20 -34.81
CA LEU A 208 1.11 17.49 -34.45
C LEU A 208 2.45 17.72 -35.15
N SER A 209 3.27 16.68 -35.35
CA SER A 209 4.52 16.78 -36.13
C SER A 209 4.28 17.11 -37.62
N ARG A 210 3.03 16.99 -38.10
CA ARG A 210 2.61 17.29 -39.48
C ARG A 210 1.84 18.61 -39.60
N THR A 211 1.53 19.32 -38.51
CA THR A 211 0.97 20.70 -38.53
C THR A 211 2.05 21.79 -38.61
N MET A 212 3.31 21.41 -38.84
CA MET A 212 4.45 22.31 -38.99
C MET A 212 4.61 22.73 -40.46
N ILE A 213 4.93 24.00 -40.68
CA ILE A 213 5.19 24.56 -42.01
C ILE A 213 6.52 23.97 -42.55
N PRO A 214 6.55 23.40 -43.77
CA PRO A 214 7.77 22.85 -44.36
C PRO A 214 8.75 23.95 -44.77
N GLY A 215 10.06 23.67 -44.65
CA GLY A 215 11.13 24.63 -44.97
C GLY A 215 11.36 25.70 -43.90
N ILE A 216 10.87 25.48 -42.67
CA ILE A 216 11.13 26.31 -41.49
C ILE A 216 11.51 25.35 -40.35
N SER A 217 12.38 25.77 -39.43
CA SER A 217 12.73 24.96 -38.26
C SER A 217 11.48 24.51 -37.48
N SER A 218 11.51 23.24 -37.09
CA SER A 218 10.51 22.53 -36.30
C SER A 218 10.81 22.49 -34.80
N TRP A 219 11.97 23.03 -34.36
CA TRP A 219 12.35 23.14 -32.95
C TRP A 219 11.23 23.76 -32.10
N TRP A 220 10.73 24.94 -32.48
CA TRP A 220 9.67 25.65 -31.77
C TRP A 220 8.37 24.83 -31.65
N GLY A 221 7.94 24.20 -32.75
CA GLY A 221 6.75 23.35 -32.73
C GLY A 221 6.92 22.08 -31.89
N SER A 222 8.16 21.57 -31.80
CA SER A 222 8.49 20.42 -30.95
C SER A 222 8.52 20.81 -29.47
N VAL A 223 8.96 22.03 -29.12
CA VAL A 223 8.80 22.58 -27.76
C VAL A 223 7.31 22.75 -27.42
N CYS A 224 6.50 23.29 -28.33
CA CYS A 224 5.04 23.37 -28.13
C CYS A 224 4.40 21.99 -27.92
N ALA A 225 4.83 20.98 -28.69
CA ALA A 225 4.37 19.60 -28.54
C ALA A 225 4.84 18.95 -27.22
N ALA A 226 6.05 19.27 -26.73
CA ALA A 226 6.52 18.81 -25.42
C ALA A 226 5.68 19.38 -24.26
N LEU A 227 5.25 20.65 -24.35
CA LEU A 227 4.35 21.26 -23.37
C LEU A 227 2.94 20.63 -23.39
N VAL A 228 2.43 20.29 -24.58
CA VAL A 228 1.18 19.50 -24.74
C VAL A 228 1.33 18.13 -24.09
N LEU A 229 2.46 17.46 -24.32
CA LEU A 229 2.77 16.15 -23.76
C LEU A 229 2.78 16.14 -22.22
N VAL A 230 3.24 17.21 -21.57
CA VAL A 230 3.09 17.38 -20.12
C VAL A 230 1.64 17.66 -19.74
N CYS A 231 0.98 18.63 -20.36
CA CYS A 231 -0.40 19.03 -20.04
C CYS A 231 -1.41 17.87 -20.18
N ASN A 232 -1.25 17.00 -21.17
CA ASN A 232 -2.24 15.97 -21.52
C ASN A 232 -1.99 14.62 -20.84
N PHE A 233 -0.94 14.47 -20.02
CA PHE A 233 -0.58 13.16 -19.44
C PHE A 233 -1.76 12.45 -18.76
N ASN A 234 -2.50 13.16 -17.90
CA ASN A 234 -3.66 12.61 -17.21
C ASN A 234 -4.77 12.17 -18.19
N ALA A 235 -4.91 12.88 -19.32
CA ALA A 235 -5.91 12.62 -20.36
C ALA A 235 -5.52 11.52 -21.37
N PHE A 236 -4.30 10.97 -21.31
CA PHE A 236 -3.87 9.82 -22.12
C PHE A 236 -4.47 8.49 -21.62
N THR A 237 -5.79 8.39 -21.43
CA THR A 237 -6.47 7.13 -21.08
C THR A 237 -7.09 6.47 -22.31
N PRO A 238 -7.23 5.13 -22.34
CA PRO A 238 -8.00 4.44 -23.38
C PRO A 238 -9.48 4.80 -23.21
N GLY A 239 -9.97 5.74 -23.99
CA GLY A 239 -11.33 6.26 -23.85
C GLY A 239 -11.57 7.54 -24.67
N PRO A 240 -12.75 8.17 -24.52
CA PRO A 240 -13.10 9.40 -25.23
C PRO A 240 -12.09 10.55 -25.11
N PRO A 241 -11.39 10.79 -23.98
CA PRO A 241 -10.37 11.84 -23.90
C PRO A 241 -9.29 11.73 -24.98
N LEU A 242 -8.75 10.52 -25.23
CA LEU A 242 -7.74 10.32 -26.26
C LEU A 242 -8.32 10.48 -27.69
N VAL A 243 -9.58 10.07 -27.90
CA VAL A 243 -10.29 10.26 -29.18
C VAL A 243 -10.55 11.74 -29.46
N LEU A 244 -10.93 12.53 -28.45
CA LEU A 244 -11.10 13.98 -28.53
C LEU A 244 -9.79 14.67 -28.96
N LEU A 245 -8.66 14.34 -28.33
CA LEU A 245 -7.35 14.89 -28.71
C LEU A 245 -6.96 14.51 -30.14
N LEU A 246 -7.18 13.25 -30.53
CA LEU A 246 -6.92 12.75 -31.89
C LEU A 246 -7.79 13.44 -32.95
N GLY A 247 -9.10 13.58 -32.70
CA GLY A 247 -10.04 14.23 -33.61
C GLY A 247 -9.72 15.72 -33.81
N VAL A 248 -9.34 16.41 -32.73
CA VAL A 248 -8.90 17.82 -32.75
C VAL A 248 -7.60 17.98 -33.54
N ALA A 249 -6.59 17.14 -33.28
CA ALA A 249 -5.32 17.17 -34.01
C ALA A 249 -5.47 16.80 -35.49
N ALA A 250 -6.32 15.81 -35.81
CA ALA A 250 -6.64 15.43 -37.19
C ALA A 250 -7.38 16.55 -37.94
N THR A 251 -8.36 17.19 -37.30
CA THR A 251 -9.08 18.35 -37.84
C THR A 251 -8.11 19.51 -38.09
N GLY A 252 -7.25 19.82 -37.12
CA GLY A 252 -6.21 20.84 -37.25
C GLY A 252 -5.24 20.55 -38.40
N LEU A 253 -4.84 19.30 -38.60
CA LEU A 253 -3.99 18.88 -39.72
C LEU A 253 -4.69 19.02 -41.08
N ILE A 254 -5.96 18.67 -41.18
CA ILE A 254 -6.76 18.80 -42.41
C ILE A 254 -6.93 20.27 -42.79
N LEU A 255 -7.28 21.12 -41.82
CA LEU A 255 -7.43 22.57 -42.03
C LEU A 255 -6.08 23.23 -42.36
N HIS A 256 -4.99 22.83 -41.71
CA HIS A 256 -3.64 23.30 -42.05
C HIS A 256 -3.24 22.92 -43.47
N ARG A 257 -3.40 21.65 -43.87
CA ARG A 257 -3.08 21.18 -45.23
C ARG A 257 -3.90 21.90 -46.30
N TRP A 258 -5.17 22.15 -46.05
CA TRP A 258 -6.00 22.95 -46.95
C TRP A 258 -5.54 24.41 -47.01
N SER A 259 -5.16 25.03 -45.88
CA SER A 259 -4.62 26.41 -45.87
C SER A 259 -3.31 26.55 -46.66
N LEU A 260 -2.51 25.47 -46.80
CA LEU A 260 -1.33 25.42 -47.66
C LEU A 260 -1.64 25.11 -49.13
N ARG A 261 -2.79 24.48 -49.44
CA ARG A 261 -3.20 24.05 -50.79
C ARG A 261 -4.72 24.22 -50.97
N PRO A 262 -5.23 25.44 -51.22
CA PRO A 262 -6.66 25.73 -51.17
C PRO A 262 -7.50 25.02 -52.25
N GLU A 263 -6.88 24.70 -53.39
CA GLU A 263 -7.46 23.97 -54.51
C GLU A 263 -7.61 22.45 -54.26
N SER A 264 -7.10 21.95 -53.13
CA SER A 264 -7.10 20.51 -52.84
C SER A 264 -8.46 20.00 -52.35
N THR A 265 -8.79 18.76 -52.69
CA THR A 265 -9.94 18.01 -52.17
C THR A 265 -9.81 17.61 -50.69
N THR A 266 -8.79 18.09 -49.98
CA THR A 266 -8.53 17.70 -48.58
C THR A 266 -9.70 17.94 -47.61
N PRO A 267 -10.53 19.01 -47.71
CA PRO A 267 -11.69 19.20 -46.83
C PRO A 267 -12.71 18.05 -46.83
N TRP A 268 -12.82 17.28 -47.93
CA TRP A 268 -13.74 16.14 -48.00
C TRP A 268 -13.38 15.01 -47.01
N SER A 269 -12.14 14.97 -46.50
CA SER A 269 -11.74 14.05 -45.43
C SER A 269 -12.33 14.37 -44.05
N LEU A 270 -12.91 15.57 -43.86
CA LEU A 270 -13.63 15.93 -42.63
C LEU A 270 -14.90 15.09 -42.45
N VAL A 271 -15.62 14.77 -43.54
CA VAL A 271 -16.89 14.05 -43.49
C VAL A 271 -16.77 12.65 -42.86
N PRO A 272 -15.86 11.75 -43.32
CA PRO A 272 -15.65 10.46 -42.66
C PRO A 272 -14.98 10.59 -41.28
N LEU A 273 -14.13 11.61 -41.06
CA LEU A 273 -13.53 11.86 -39.74
C LEU A 273 -14.61 12.16 -38.70
N PHE A 274 -15.50 13.10 -38.98
CA PHE A 274 -16.59 13.47 -38.07
C PHE A 274 -17.63 12.35 -37.92
N TRP A 275 -17.90 11.57 -38.97
CA TRP A 275 -18.72 10.36 -38.83
C TRP A 275 -18.14 9.40 -37.80
N ILE A 276 -16.89 8.96 -37.97
CA ILE A 276 -16.23 7.99 -37.07
C ILE A 276 -16.11 8.57 -35.65
N TRP A 277 -15.68 9.83 -35.53
CA TRP A 277 -15.53 10.52 -34.24
C TRP A 277 -16.85 10.53 -33.45
N SER A 278 -17.97 10.84 -34.12
CA SER A 278 -19.29 10.90 -33.48
C SER A 278 -19.82 9.58 -32.91
N GLN A 279 -19.30 8.42 -33.36
CA GLN A 279 -19.65 7.10 -32.78
C GLN A 279 -18.75 6.70 -31.60
N CYS A 280 -17.61 7.38 -31.44
CA CYS A 280 -16.52 7.00 -30.53
C CYS A 280 -16.38 7.94 -29.33
N ASP A 281 -16.67 9.23 -29.49
CA ASP A 281 -16.57 10.23 -28.43
C ASP A 281 -17.74 11.23 -28.47
N PRO A 282 -18.46 11.44 -27.35
CA PRO A 282 -19.56 12.42 -27.28
C PRO A 282 -19.13 13.87 -27.56
N ASN A 283 -17.84 14.20 -27.43
CA ASN A 283 -17.32 15.54 -27.67
C ASN A 283 -17.09 15.88 -29.16
N ALA A 284 -17.43 14.99 -30.10
CA ALA A 284 -17.36 15.30 -31.54
C ALA A 284 -18.10 16.59 -31.95
N ALA A 285 -19.17 16.96 -31.24
CA ALA A 285 -19.87 18.23 -31.44
C ALA A 285 -19.04 19.47 -31.04
N VAL A 286 -18.10 19.33 -30.10
CA VAL A 286 -17.10 20.37 -29.77
C VAL A 286 -16.12 20.54 -30.93
N GLY A 287 -15.70 19.43 -31.55
CA GLY A 287 -14.92 19.43 -32.79
C GLY A 287 -15.63 20.15 -33.95
N LEU A 288 -16.93 19.93 -34.12
CA LEU A 288 -17.75 20.65 -35.10
C LEU A 288 -17.80 22.15 -34.79
N ALA A 289 -17.89 22.56 -33.53
CA ALA A 289 -17.87 23.97 -33.14
C ALA A 289 -16.54 24.65 -33.50
N LEU A 290 -15.40 23.97 -33.31
CA LEU A 290 -14.08 24.45 -33.77
C LEU A 290 -14.02 24.57 -35.30
N LEU A 291 -14.52 23.57 -36.03
CA LEU A 291 -14.57 23.59 -37.49
C LEU A 291 -15.44 24.74 -38.03
N ILE A 292 -16.60 24.99 -37.41
CA ILE A 292 -17.48 26.12 -37.76
C ILE A 292 -16.79 27.46 -37.44
N ALA A 293 -16.11 27.58 -36.30
CA ALA A 293 -15.34 28.78 -35.94
C ALA A 293 -14.25 29.09 -36.98
N PHE A 294 -13.55 28.07 -37.50
CA PHE A 294 -12.61 28.24 -38.61
C PHE A 294 -13.30 28.75 -39.88
N GLY A 295 -14.42 28.14 -40.27
CA GLY A 295 -15.20 28.52 -41.46
C GLY A 295 -15.69 29.97 -41.40
N LEU A 296 -16.22 30.40 -40.25
CA LEU A 296 -16.65 31.77 -40.01
C LEU A 296 -15.49 32.78 -40.10
N GLY A 297 -14.32 32.41 -39.58
CA GLY A 297 -13.12 33.26 -39.64
C GLY A 297 -12.59 33.46 -41.06
N GLN A 298 -12.75 32.45 -41.93
CA GLN A 298 -12.44 32.56 -43.37
C GLN A 298 -13.46 33.44 -44.11
N THR A 299 -14.76 33.40 -43.77
CA THR A 299 -15.78 34.14 -44.54
C THR A 299 -15.94 35.59 -44.15
N PHE A 300 -15.79 35.94 -42.86
CA PHE A 300 -16.22 37.25 -42.36
C PHE A 300 -15.09 38.24 -42.01
N LEU A 301 -13.84 37.77 -41.86
CA LEU A 301 -12.75 38.61 -41.33
C LEU A 301 -11.48 38.62 -42.20
N GLN A 302 -11.42 37.82 -43.27
CA GLN A 302 -10.24 37.69 -44.13
C GLN A 302 -10.55 38.12 -45.57
N ASP A 303 -9.79 39.08 -46.10
CA ASP A 303 -9.86 39.47 -47.51
C ASP A 303 -9.50 38.27 -48.40
N ASN A 304 -10.47 37.80 -49.19
CA ASN A 304 -10.39 36.53 -49.92
C ASN A 304 -9.16 36.45 -50.85
N PRO A 305 -8.16 35.60 -50.56
CA PRO A 305 -7.05 35.35 -51.46
C PRO A 305 -7.55 34.54 -52.68
N LYS A 306 -7.07 34.89 -53.88
CA LYS A 306 -7.43 34.16 -55.11
C LYS A 306 -7.06 32.68 -54.97
N GLY A 307 -8.04 31.79 -55.15
CA GLY A 307 -7.87 30.33 -55.12
C GLY A 307 -8.64 29.59 -54.00
N PHE A 308 -9.18 30.28 -53.01
CA PHE A 308 -9.93 29.64 -51.91
C PHE A 308 -11.39 29.30 -52.29
N SER A 309 -11.71 28.00 -52.37
CA SER A 309 -13.09 27.54 -52.54
C SER A 309 -13.86 27.52 -51.21
N LEU A 310 -14.36 28.68 -50.80
CA LEU A 310 -15.23 28.81 -49.60
C LEU A 310 -16.48 27.91 -49.69
N GLN A 311 -17.06 27.77 -50.89
CA GLN A 311 -18.20 26.88 -51.11
C GLN A 311 -17.83 25.41 -50.83
N GLY A 312 -16.65 24.95 -51.26
CA GLY A 312 -16.15 23.60 -50.99
C GLY A 312 -15.91 23.34 -49.50
N LEU A 313 -15.43 24.35 -48.76
CA LEU A 313 -15.32 24.27 -47.30
C LEU A 313 -16.70 24.14 -46.66
N TRP A 314 -17.64 25.03 -46.96
CA TRP A 314 -18.97 25.00 -46.32
C TRP A 314 -19.82 23.78 -46.71
N THR A 315 -19.67 23.21 -47.91
CA THR A 315 -20.28 21.91 -48.23
C THR A 315 -19.67 20.77 -47.42
N ALA A 316 -18.34 20.77 -47.21
CA ALA A 316 -17.69 19.78 -46.35
C ALA A 316 -18.10 19.94 -44.87
N ILE A 317 -18.26 21.18 -44.37
CA ILE A 317 -18.80 21.46 -43.02
C ILE A 317 -20.23 20.93 -42.90
N GLY A 318 -21.13 21.31 -43.83
CA GLY A 318 -22.52 20.87 -43.81
C GLY A 318 -22.69 19.35 -43.88
N LEU A 319 -21.88 18.68 -44.69
CA LEU A 319 -21.85 17.21 -44.76
C LEU A 319 -21.20 16.57 -43.53
N SER A 320 -20.23 17.20 -42.89
CA SER A 320 -19.66 16.73 -41.60
C SER A 320 -20.67 16.84 -40.47
N VAL A 321 -21.48 17.92 -40.45
CA VAL A 321 -22.63 18.04 -39.53
C VAL A 321 -23.65 16.94 -39.81
N LEU A 322 -24.10 16.77 -41.06
CA LEU A 322 -25.06 15.72 -41.42
C LEU A 322 -24.54 14.30 -41.11
N ALA A 323 -23.24 14.06 -41.26
CA ALA A 323 -22.61 12.79 -40.91
C ALA A 323 -22.75 12.47 -39.41
N CYS A 324 -22.58 13.45 -38.51
CA CYS A 324 -22.82 13.25 -37.08
C CYS A 324 -24.28 12.92 -36.72
N ALA A 325 -25.26 13.23 -37.58
CA ALA A 325 -26.66 12.80 -37.37
C ALA A 325 -26.87 11.32 -37.74
N ILE A 326 -25.95 10.70 -38.49
CA ILE A 326 -25.92 9.26 -38.80
C ILE A 326 -25.33 8.51 -37.60
N HIS A 327 -26.01 8.66 -36.46
CA HIS A 327 -25.69 8.08 -35.16
C HIS A 327 -26.94 7.36 -34.61
N PRO A 328 -26.84 6.24 -33.86
CA PRO A 328 -27.99 5.53 -33.28
C PRO A 328 -28.93 6.39 -32.40
N PHE A 329 -28.43 7.52 -31.90
CA PHE A 329 -29.18 8.51 -31.10
C PHE A 329 -29.37 9.87 -31.81
N HIS A 330 -29.12 9.95 -33.12
CA HIS A 330 -29.39 11.10 -33.98
C HIS A 330 -28.94 12.46 -33.38
N TRP A 331 -29.89 13.34 -33.06
CA TRP A 331 -29.62 14.72 -32.65
C TRP A 331 -28.98 14.87 -31.26
N HIS A 332 -29.02 13.84 -30.40
CA HIS A 332 -28.45 13.89 -29.06
C HIS A 332 -26.91 14.09 -29.07
N VAL A 333 -26.24 13.81 -30.19
CA VAL A 333 -24.82 14.16 -30.41
C VAL A 333 -24.58 15.67 -30.27
N TYR A 334 -25.50 16.51 -30.75
CA TYR A 334 -25.39 17.98 -30.62
C TYR A 334 -25.94 18.51 -29.29
N GLU A 335 -26.78 17.74 -28.61
CA GLU A 335 -27.28 18.05 -27.26
C GLU A 335 -26.17 17.87 -26.20
N TYR A 336 -25.20 16.97 -26.44
CA TYR A 336 -24.23 16.57 -25.43
C TYR A 336 -23.44 17.73 -24.79
N PRO A 337 -22.84 18.70 -25.52
CA PRO A 337 -22.11 19.80 -24.89
C PRO A 337 -22.99 20.63 -23.94
N TRP A 338 -24.29 20.75 -24.21
CA TRP A 338 -25.24 21.44 -23.34
C TRP A 338 -25.69 20.56 -22.16
N THR A 339 -25.84 19.25 -22.35
CA THR A 339 -26.07 18.30 -21.25
C THR A 339 -24.88 18.28 -20.29
N TYR A 340 -23.66 18.25 -20.82
CA TYR A 340 -22.44 18.26 -20.04
C TYR A 340 -22.32 19.54 -19.19
N LEU A 341 -22.36 20.71 -19.81
CA LEU A 341 -22.17 22.00 -19.12
C LEU A 341 -23.32 22.36 -18.15
N ARG A 342 -24.55 21.86 -18.37
CA ARG A 342 -25.72 22.22 -17.55
C ARG A 342 -26.14 21.17 -16.51
N LEU A 343 -25.76 19.91 -16.67
CA LEU A 343 -26.19 18.80 -15.80
C LEU A 343 -25.01 18.00 -15.27
N GLU A 344 -24.15 17.45 -16.15
CA GLU A 344 -23.05 16.58 -15.70
C GLU A 344 -22.00 17.33 -14.89
N GLN A 345 -21.55 18.50 -15.37
CA GLN A 345 -20.53 19.31 -14.71
C GLN A 345 -20.95 19.79 -13.30
N PRO A 346 -22.12 20.45 -13.10
CA PRO A 346 -22.51 20.90 -11.77
C PRO A 346 -22.73 19.74 -10.79
N GLU A 347 -23.46 18.68 -11.17
CA GLU A 347 -23.70 17.53 -10.28
C GLU A 347 -22.40 16.80 -9.94
N THR A 348 -21.47 16.61 -10.90
CA THR A 348 -20.18 15.97 -10.60
C THR A 348 -19.33 16.82 -9.66
N ARG A 349 -19.29 18.15 -9.85
CA ARG A 349 -18.62 19.07 -8.92
C ARG A 349 -19.23 18.98 -7.53
N GLU A 350 -20.56 19.08 -7.42
CA GLU A 350 -21.28 18.99 -6.15
C GLU A 350 -21.13 17.63 -5.44
N TYR A 351 -20.94 16.54 -6.19
CA TYR A 351 -20.68 15.20 -5.63
C TYR A 351 -19.34 15.13 -4.85
N PHE A 352 -18.36 15.97 -5.20
CA PHE A 352 -17.02 16.03 -4.61
C PHE A 352 -16.77 17.21 -3.65
N VAL A 353 -17.75 18.09 -3.41
CA VAL A 353 -17.61 19.24 -2.48
C VAL A 353 -17.87 18.87 -1.01
N GLY A 354 -18.69 17.83 -0.76
CA GLY A 354 -19.12 17.44 0.58
C GLY A 354 -18.19 16.43 1.27
N VAL A 355 -18.76 15.35 1.79
CA VAL A 355 -18.07 14.27 2.55
C VAL A 355 -16.88 13.63 1.82
N LEU A 356 -16.79 13.75 0.49
CA LEU A 356 -15.66 13.27 -0.31
C LEU A 356 -14.87 14.45 -0.91
N ALA A 357 -14.51 15.40 -0.04
CA ALA A 357 -13.88 16.67 -0.39
C ALA A 357 -12.52 16.48 -1.07
N ASN A 358 -12.48 16.58 -2.40
CA ASN A 358 -11.24 16.43 -3.17
C ASN A 358 -11.01 17.64 -4.07
N SER A 359 -10.14 18.57 -3.64
CA SER A 359 -9.90 19.85 -4.33
C SER A 359 -9.50 19.68 -5.80
N ARG A 360 -8.71 18.65 -6.14
CA ARG A 360 -8.30 18.34 -7.51
C ARG A 360 -9.48 17.90 -8.37
N LEU A 361 -10.32 16.98 -7.88
CA LEU A 361 -11.52 16.56 -8.62
C LEU A 361 -12.54 17.72 -8.74
N ILE A 362 -12.68 18.57 -7.72
CA ILE A 362 -13.49 19.80 -7.83
C ILE A 362 -12.91 20.73 -8.91
N ALA A 363 -11.58 20.87 -9.00
CA ALA A 363 -10.91 21.68 -10.00
C ALA A 363 -11.15 21.19 -11.43
N ASP A 364 -11.14 19.87 -11.69
CA ASP A 364 -11.40 19.24 -13.00
C ASP A 364 -12.82 19.51 -13.55
N TYR A 365 -13.80 19.78 -12.69
CA TYR A 365 -15.17 20.14 -13.06
C TYR A 365 -15.49 21.63 -12.86
N SER A 366 -14.48 22.46 -12.56
CA SER A 366 -14.64 23.90 -12.35
C SER A 366 -14.25 24.74 -13.57
N SER A 367 -14.64 26.01 -13.57
CA SER A 367 -14.10 27.02 -14.49
C SER A 367 -12.66 27.39 -14.09
N LEU A 368 -11.78 27.62 -15.07
CA LEU A 368 -10.40 28.08 -14.87
C LEU A 368 -10.28 29.40 -14.07
N LEU A 369 -11.35 30.20 -14.02
CA LEU A 369 -11.38 31.48 -13.30
C LEU A 369 -11.80 31.35 -11.82
N SER A 370 -12.21 30.16 -11.37
CA SER A 370 -12.72 29.95 -10.01
C SER A 370 -11.64 30.02 -8.92
N SER A 371 -12.09 30.14 -7.67
CA SER A 371 -11.30 29.81 -6.47
C SER A 371 -10.85 28.35 -6.51
N ASP A 372 -11.79 27.45 -6.80
CA ASP A 372 -11.67 26.01 -6.61
C ASP A 372 -10.64 25.42 -7.58
N PHE A 373 -10.65 25.87 -8.84
CA PHE A 373 -9.61 25.54 -9.80
C PHE A 373 -8.24 25.97 -9.28
N ARG A 374 -8.06 27.21 -8.81
CA ARG A 374 -6.76 27.67 -8.29
C ARG A 374 -6.32 26.93 -7.01
N ALA A 375 -7.25 26.38 -6.24
CA ALA A 375 -6.96 25.59 -5.04
C ALA A 375 -6.66 24.10 -5.32
N GLY A 376 -7.10 23.56 -6.46
CA GLY A 376 -6.89 22.15 -6.85
C GLY A 376 -6.05 21.93 -8.11
N ALA A 377 -5.69 22.99 -8.85
CA ALA A 377 -4.97 22.91 -10.12
C ALA A 377 -3.58 22.27 -9.95
N SER A 378 -3.34 21.23 -10.74
CA SER A 378 -2.07 20.54 -10.79
C SER A 378 -1.06 21.27 -11.67
N VAL A 379 0.20 20.87 -11.60
CA VAL A 379 1.29 21.39 -12.46
C VAL A 379 0.93 21.26 -13.95
N TYR A 380 0.22 20.20 -14.35
CA TYR A 380 -0.22 19.95 -15.72
C TYR A 380 -1.21 20.99 -16.25
N ASP A 381 -2.07 21.48 -15.37
CA ASP A 381 -3.07 22.50 -15.69
C ASP A 381 -2.40 23.87 -15.85
N TRP A 382 -1.39 24.17 -15.02
CA TRP A 382 -0.55 25.35 -15.19
C TRP A 382 0.29 25.32 -16.48
N PHE A 383 0.75 24.14 -16.94
CA PHE A 383 1.33 23.99 -18.28
C PHE A 383 0.29 24.24 -19.40
N GLY A 384 -0.95 23.80 -19.20
CA GLY A 384 -2.07 24.10 -20.11
C GLY A 384 -2.36 25.59 -20.21
N VAL A 385 -2.48 26.28 -19.07
CA VAL A 385 -2.66 27.74 -18.99
C VAL A 385 -1.46 28.49 -19.59
N GLY A 386 -0.24 28.00 -19.35
CA GLY A 386 0.99 28.50 -19.97
C GLY A 386 0.95 28.45 -21.50
N LEU A 387 0.41 27.37 -22.08
CA LEU A 387 0.18 27.26 -23.53
C LEU A 387 -0.86 28.25 -24.06
N ILE A 388 -1.88 28.63 -23.28
CA ILE A 388 -2.80 29.73 -23.65
C ILE A 388 -1.99 31.03 -23.79
N GLY A 389 -1.18 31.36 -22.77
CA GLY A 389 -0.31 32.54 -22.78
C GLY A 389 0.68 32.53 -23.96
N LEU A 390 1.29 31.38 -24.24
CA LEU A 390 2.22 31.20 -25.36
C LEU A 390 1.55 31.44 -26.73
N ALA A 391 0.34 30.92 -26.92
CA ALA A 391 -0.45 31.13 -28.13
C ALA A 391 -0.92 32.59 -28.27
N ILE A 392 -1.21 33.29 -27.17
CA ILE A 392 -1.49 34.74 -27.17
C ILE A 392 -0.24 35.52 -27.61
N VAL A 393 0.93 35.25 -27.02
CA VAL A 393 2.19 35.92 -27.38
C VAL A 393 2.55 35.69 -28.86
N ALA A 394 2.46 34.45 -29.34
CA ALA A 394 2.72 34.12 -30.75
C ALA A 394 1.76 34.87 -31.71
N GLN A 395 0.49 35.04 -31.33
CA GLN A 395 -0.48 35.81 -32.10
C GLN A 395 -0.22 37.34 -32.03
N LEU A 396 0.15 37.89 -30.88
CA LEU A 396 0.53 39.30 -30.71
C LEU A 396 1.77 39.66 -31.56
N LEU A 397 2.78 38.79 -31.60
CA LEU A 397 3.96 38.93 -32.48
C LEU A 397 3.58 38.98 -33.97
N ASN A 398 2.41 38.47 -34.34
CA ASN A 398 1.86 38.48 -35.70
C ASN A 398 0.60 39.34 -35.85
N TRP A 399 0.33 40.31 -34.96
CA TRP A 399 -0.96 41.02 -34.91
C TRP A 399 -1.44 41.61 -36.26
N ARG A 400 -0.50 42.09 -37.10
CA ARG A 400 -0.78 42.63 -38.46
C ARG A 400 -0.98 41.56 -39.55
N ARG A 401 -0.90 40.27 -39.21
CA ARG A 401 -0.91 39.10 -40.09
C ARG A 401 -1.74 37.94 -39.50
N LEU A 402 -2.66 38.24 -38.57
CA LEU A 402 -3.51 37.24 -37.93
C LEU A 402 -4.38 36.51 -38.96
N HIS A 403 -4.29 35.19 -38.96
CA HIS A 403 -5.16 34.34 -39.76
C HIS A 403 -6.46 34.08 -38.98
N TRP A 404 -7.52 34.82 -39.31
CA TRP A 404 -8.75 34.89 -38.51
C TRP A 404 -9.44 33.54 -38.29
N GLY A 405 -9.36 32.60 -39.24
CA GLY A 405 -9.83 31.23 -39.04
C GLY A 405 -9.13 30.50 -37.88
N TRP A 406 -7.84 30.77 -37.64
CA TRP A 406 -7.09 30.20 -36.52
C TRP A 406 -7.34 30.98 -35.22
N LEU A 407 -7.55 32.30 -35.29
CA LEU A 407 -7.93 33.10 -34.11
C LEU A 407 -9.30 32.69 -33.57
N LEU A 408 -10.31 32.46 -34.42
CA LEU A 408 -11.63 32.00 -33.95
C LEU A 408 -11.59 30.56 -33.41
N VAL A 409 -10.77 29.68 -33.99
CA VAL A 409 -10.50 28.34 -33.42
C VAL A 409 -9.84 28.44 -32.04
N PHE A 410 -8.85 29.33 -31.88
CA PHE A 410 -8.23 29.64 -30.59
C PHE A 410 -9.26 30.15 -29.58
N VAL A 411 -10.08 31.14 -29.93
CA VAL A 411 -11.12 31.70 -29.05
C VAL A 411 -12.14 30.62 -28.66
N ALA A 412 -12.62 29.82 -29.61
CA ALA A 412 -13.59 28.75 -29.33
C ALA A 412 -13.02 27.67 -28.40
N ALA A 413 -11.81 27.16 -28.67
CA ALA A 413 -11.19 26.12 -27.85
C ALA A 413 -10.95 26.58 -26.40
N ASN A 414 -10.45 27.81 -26.23
CA ASN A 414 -10.23 28.36 -24.89
C ASN A 414 -11.52 28.78 -24.20
N ALA A 415 -12.60 29.12 -24.93
CA ALA A 415 -13.92 29.34 -24.33
C ALA A 415 -14.50 28.06 -23.71
N PHE A 416 -14.32 26.89 -24.35
CA PHE A 416 -14.68 25.61 -23.74
C PHE A 416 -13.86 25.32 -22.48
N ALA A 417 -12.54 25.55 -22.52
CA ALA A 417 -11.67 25.40 -21.35
C ALA A 417 -12.01 26.36 -20.20
N LEU A 418 -12.37 27.61 -20.50
CA LEU A 418 -12.86 28.58 -19.51
C LEU A 418 -14.18 28.14 -18.85
N GLY A 419 -15.06 27.44 -19.58
CA GLY A 419 -16.29 26.87 -19.03
C GLY A 419 -16.05 25.64 -18.14
N SER A 420 -15.17 24.73 -18.57
CA SER A 420 -14.76 23.54 -17.80
C SER A 420 -13.29 23.22 -18.07
N SER A 421 -12.48 23.20 -17.01
CA SER A 421 -11.06 22.83 -17.05
C SER A 421 -10.79 21.46 -17.69
N ARG A 422 -11.75 20.52 -17.66
CA ARG A 422 -11.72 19.26 -18.43
C ARG A 422 -11.47 19.44 -19.94
N TYR A 423 -11.77 20.62 -20.51
CA TYR A 423 -11.48 20.97 -21.90
C TYR A 423 -10.10 21.62 -22.12
N LEU A 424 -9.33 21.89 -21.07
CA LEU A 424 -7.96 22.42 -21.15
C LEU A 424 -6.98 21.48 -21.90
N PRO A 425 -7.03 20.14 -21.77
CA PRO A 425 -6.22 19.23 -22.60
C PRO A 425 -6.47 19.46 -24.10
N MET A 426 -7.74 19.48 -24.54
CA MET A 426 -8.10 19.84 -25.92
C MET A 426 -7.59 21.23 -26.32
N ALA A 427 -7.82 22.24 -25.48
CA ALA A 427 -7.40 23.60 -25.76
C ALA A 427 -5.87 23.70 -25.90
N SER A 428 -5.09 22.95 -25.13
CA SER A 428 -3.63 22.91 -25.23
C SER A 428 -3.15 22.39 -26.59
N VAL A 429 -3.82 21.39 -27.18
CA VAL A 429 -3.53 20.88 -28.54
C VAL A 429 -3.78 21.97 -29.58
N VAL A 430 -4.92 22.67 -29.49
CA VAL A 430 -5.24 23.81 -30.37
C VAL A 430 -4.21 24.94 -30.19
N ASN A 431 -3.90 25.30 -28.95
CA ASN A 431 -2.95 26.36 -28.61
C ASN A 431 -1.55 26.05 -29.12
N ALA A 432 -1.09 24.80 -29.06
CA ALA A 432 0.18 24.40 -29.63
C ALA A 432 0.21 24.46 -31.16
N ILE A 433 -0.88 24.09 -31.86
CA ILE A 433 -0.98 24.28 -33.31
C ILE A 433 -0.90 25.78 -33.65
N VAL A 434 -1.69 26.61 -32.95
CA VAL A 434 -1.74 28.06 -33.18
C VAL A 434 -0.41 28.74 -32.83
N ALA A 435 0.24 28.37 -31.72
CA ALA A 435 1.55 28.87 -31.32
C ALA A 435 2.69 28.40 -32.26
N THR A 436 2.61 27.16 -32.78
CA THR A 436 3.56 26.65 -33.78
C THR A 436 3.45 27.43 -35.07
N LEU A 437 2.24 27.54 -35.64
CA LEU A 437 2.02 28.23 -36.92
C LEU A 437 2.41 29.71 -36.85
N ASN A 438 1.94 30.44 -35.83
CA ASN A 438 2.29 31.85 -35.65
C ASN A 438 3.78 32.02 -35.33
N GLY A 439 4.38 31.15 -34.51
CA GLY A 439 5.81 31.19 -34.20
C GLY A 439 6.69 30.97 -35.42
N GLN A 440 6.37 29.99 -36.28
CA GLN A 440 7.08 29.75 -37.53
C GLN A 440 6.90 30.90 -38.55
N ILE A 441 5.70 31.48 -38.66
CA ILE A 441 5.45 32.66 -39.51
C ILE A 441 6.27 33.87 -39.02
N TRP A 442 6.29 34.13 -37.71
CA TRP A 442 7.11 35.20 -37.12
C TRP A 442 8.60 34.96 -37.37
N PHE A 443 9.10 33.76 -37.06
CA PHE A 443 10.51 33.39 -37.26
C PHE A 443 10.96 33.62 -38.71
N ARG A 444 10.16 33.16 -39.69
CA ARG A 444 10.42 33.35 -41.13
C ARG A 444 10.54 34.81 -41.57
N HIS A 445 9.89 35.72 -40.84
CA HIS A 445 9.84 37.14 -41.17
C HIS A 445 10.78 38.02 -40.34
N THR A 446 11.24 37.54 -39.18
CA THR A 446 12.14 38.28 -38.29
C THR A 446 13.60 37.87 -38.44
N PHE A 447 13.88 36.60 -38.77
CA PHE A 447 15.26 36.08 -38.87
C PHE A 447 15.64 35.72 -40.30
N ARG A 448 16.94 35.76 -40.59
CA ARG A 448 17.49 35.20 -41.83
C ARG A 448 17.21 33.69 -41.86
N GLN A 449 16.88 33.19 -43.04
CA GLN A 449 16.61 31.75 -43.24
C GLN A 449 17.84 31.00 -43.78
N SER A 450 18.91 31.72 -44.14
CA SER A 450 20.26 31.19 -44.35
C SER A 450 20.99 31.12 -43.00
N TYR A 451 21.61 29.99 -42.68
CA TYR A 451 22.41 29.85 -41.46
C TYR A 451 23.70 30.70 -41.51
N SER A 452 24.30 30.91 -40.34
CA SER A 452 25.46 31.78 -40.12
C SER A 452 26.47 31.08 -39.23
N THR A 453 27.74 31.47 -39.37
CA THR A 453 28.86 31.01 -38.54
C THR A 453 29.15 31.96 -37.37
N ASP A 454 28.38 33.04 -37.22
CA ASP A 454 28.52 33.95 -36.09
C ASP A 454 28.26 33.24 -34.75
N ARG A 455 29.12 33.52 -33.77
CA ARG A 455 29.18 32.82 -32.49
C ARG A 455 27.87 32.91 -31.72
N TRP A 456 27.15 34.03 -31.82
CA TRP A 456 25.86 34.21 -31.13
C TRP A 456 24.71 33.46 -31.82
N GLU A 457 24.66 33.41 -33.15
CA GLU A 457 23.65 32.64 -33.89
C GLU A 457 23.89 31.13 -33.71
N VAL A 458 25.14 30.67 -33.76
CA VAL A 458 25.52 29.27 -33.47
C VAL A 458 25.22 28.91 -32.02
N LEU A 459 25.55 29.77 -31.04
CA LEU A 459 25.26 29.53 -29.62
C LEU A 459 23.76 29.47 -29.34
N PHE A 460 22.95 30.33 -29.96
CA PHE A 460 21.49 30.28 -29.86
C PHE A 460 20.93 28.99 -30.50
N SER A 461 21.38 28.66 -31.71
CA SER A 461 20.92 27.51 -32.50
C SER A 461 21.28 26.16 -31.86
N ARG A 462 22.53 25.99 -31.41
CA ARG A 462 22.99 24.78 -30.70
C ARG A 462 22.51 24.76 -29.25
N GLY A 463 22.66 25.86 -28.52
CA GLY A 463 22.32 25.94 -27.09
C GLY A 463 20.83 25.74 -26.83
N GLY A 464 19.94 26.36 -27.61
CA GLY A 464 18.50 26.16 -27.50
C GLY A 464 18.08 24.70 -27.71
N ARG A 465 18.70 24.01 -28.68
CA ARG A 465 18.47 22.59 -28.93
C ARG A 465 19.06 21.70 -27.83
N ALA A 466 20.28 21.97 -27.37
CA ALA A 466 20.92 21.22 -26.29
C ALA A 466 20.12 21.31 -24.99
N VAL A 467 19.67 22.51 -24.59
CA VAL A 467 18.76 22.71 -23.45
C VAL A 467 17.43 21.97 -23.65
N THR A 468 16.89 21.94 -24.87
CA THR A 468 15.66 21.18 -25.18
C THR A 468 15.87 19.68 -25.05
N VAL A 469 16.99 19.13 -25.52
CA VAL A 469 17.33 17.71 -25.37
C VAL A 469 17.54 17.33 -23.90
N LEU A 470 18.25 18.17 -23.13
CA LEU A 470 18.41 17.97 -21.68
C LEU A 470 17.07 18.04 -20.93
N ALA A 471 16.17 18.96 -21.31
CA ALA A 471 14.83 19.06 -20.73
C ALA A 471 13.95 17.86 -21.08
N LEU A 472 14.02 17.33 -22.31
CA LEU A 472 13.31 16.12 -22.70
C LEU A 472 13.86 14.87 -22.02
N PHE A 473 15.19 14.77 -21.85
CA PHE A 473 15.82 13.70 -21.07
C PHE A 473 15.40 13.76 -19.60
N ALA A 474 15.42 14.95 -18.98
CA ALA A 474 14.96 15.15 -17.62
C ALA A 474 13.46 14.80 -17.46
N LEU A 475 12.62 15.17 -18.42
CA LEU A 475 11.20 14.82 -18.42
C LEU A 475 10.97 13.30 -18.54
N ALA A 476 11.69 12.63 -19.44
CA ALA A 476 11.65 11.17 -19.55
C ALA A 476 12.10 10.50 -18.25
N TYR A 477 13.23 10.93 -17.68
CA TYR A 477 13.76 10.44 -16.42
C TYR A 477 12.78 10.61 -15.25
N LEU A 478 12.24 11.82 -15.05
CA LEU A 478 11.27 12.13 -14.00
C LEU A 478 9.96 11.34 -14.15
N SER A 479 9.55 11.00 -15.38
CA SER A 479 8.36 10.19 -15.64
C SER A 479 8.55 8.69 -15.33
N VAL A 480 9.74 8.15 -15.58
CA VAL A 480 10.10 6.75 -15.28
C VAL A 480 10.35 6.54 -13.78
N ASN A 481 11.03 7.49 -13.13
CA ASN A 481 11.19 7.57 -11.68
C ASN A 481 9.82 7.70 -10.96
N GLY A 482 8.83 8.34 -11.61
CA GLY A 482 7.53 8.66 -11.04
C GLY A 482 7.49 10.01 -10.33
N SER A 483 8.65 10.60 -10.06
CA SER A 483 8.82 11.94 -9.46
C SER A 483 8.03 13.06 -10.13
N LEU A 484 7.72 12.95 -11.42
CA LEU A 484 6.84 13.89 -12.10
C LEU A 484 5.43 13.91 -11.44
N MET A 485 4.88 12.75 -11.11
CA MET A 485 3.46 12.55 -10.75
C MET A 485 3.20 12.45 -9.25
N GLY A 486 4.24 12.30 -8.43
CA GLY A 486 4.14 12.03 -6.99
C GLY A 486 3.88 10.56 -6.67
N ALA A 487 3.97 10.21 -5.39
CA ALA A 487 3.99 8.82 -4.93
C ALA A 487 2.72 8.02 -5.31
N GLY A 488 1.52 8.59 -5.06
CA GLY A 488 0.22 8.07 -5.52
C GLY A 488 -0.17 8.45 -6.96
N GLY A 489 0.77 8.96 -7.78
CA GLY A 489 0.53 9.36 -9.17
C GLY A 489 0.48 8.21 -10.16
N ARG A 490 -0.05 8.46 -11.36
CA ARG A 490 -0.07 7.49 -12.48
C ARG A 490 1.34 7.32 -13.05
N ARG A 491 1.78 6.07 -13.27
CA ARG A 491 3.18 5.73 -13.64
C ARG A 491 3.29 4.94 -14.94
N VAL A 492 4.47 5.02 -15.56
CA VAL A 492 4.89 4.16 -16.67
C VAL A 492 4.79 2.68 -16.26
N GLY A 493 4.29 1.83 -17.16
CA GLY A 493 3.93 0.43 -16.88
C GLY A 493 2.86 -0.09 -17.84
N LEU A 494 2.50 -1.37 -17.73
CA LEU A 494 1.57 -2.04 -18.65
C LEU A 494 0.41 -2.68 -17.90
N GLY A 495 -0.80 -2.57 -18.47
CA GLY A 495 -2.02 -3.17 -17.92
C GLY A 495 -2.71 -2.33 -16.85
N PHE A 496 -3.59 -2.99 -16.08
CA PHE A 496 -4.30 -2.35 -14.97
C PHE A 496 -3.35 -2.07 -13.81
N HIS A 497 -3.61 -0.97 -13.09
CA HIS A 497 -2.89 -0.68 -11.87
C HIS A 497 -3.25 -1.73 -10.80
N PRO A 498 -2.29 -2.25 -10.01
CA PRO A 498 -2.58 -3.20 -8.94
C PRO A 498 -3.66 -2.76 -7.95
N ASP A 499 -3.83 -1.45 -7.67
CA ASP A 499 -4.98 -0.95 -6.88
C ASP A 499 -6.33 -1.21 -7.54
N LEU A 500 -6.42 -1.04 -8.86
CA LEU A 500 -7.65 -1.27 -9.62
C LEU A 500 -7.98 -2.77 -9.61
N VAL A 501 -6.97 -3.62 -9.81
CA VAL A 501 -7.11 -5.09 -9.72
C VAL A 501 -7.56 -5.52 -8.33
N LEU A 502 -6.92 -5.01 -7.27
CA LEU A 502 -7.24 -5.35 -5.89
C LEU A 502 -8.63 -4.87 -5.46
N GLN A 503 -9.02 -3.65 -5.85
CA GLN A 503 -10.40 -3.15 -5.64
C GLN A 503 -11.43 -3.98 -6.39
N THR A 504 -11.11 -4.41 -7.61
CA THR A 504 -11.99 -5.28 -8.42
C THR A 504 -12.20 -6.63 -7.75
N LYS A 505 -11.10 -7.31 -7.36
CA LYS A 505 -11.11 -8.60 -6.66
C LYS A 505 -11.89 -8.52 -5.34
N SER A 506 -11.56 -7.53 -4.52
CA SER A 506 -12.22 -7.28 -3.24
C SER A 506 -13.70 -6.95 -3.40
N MET A 507 -14.10 -6.23 -4.45
CA MET A 507 -15.52 -6.03 -4.77
C MET A 507 -16.20 -7.34 -5.18
N GLU A 508 -15.54 -8.21 -5.94
CA GLU A 508 -16.06 -9.51 -6.37
C GLU A 508 -16.32 -10.45 -5.19
N GLU A 509 -15.40 -10.50 -4.22
CA GLU A 509 -15.50 -11.29 -2.99
C GLU A 509 -16.68 -10.83 -2.11
N LEU A 510 -16.89 -9.52 -1.97
CA LEU A 510 -18.02 -8.93 -1.25
C LEU A 510 -19.34 -9.17 -2.01
N ALA A 511 -19.36 -8.97 -3.33
CA ALA A 511 -20.54 -9.10 -4.19
C ALA A 511 -21.02 -10.55 -4.37
N LYS A 512 -20.13 -11.54 -4.25
CA LYS A 512 -20.47 -12.98 -4.24
C LYS A 512 -21.12 -13.44 -2.94
N GLY A 513 -20.97 -12.69 -1.85
CA GLY A 513 -21.51 -12.99 -0.51
C GLY A 513 -22.66 -12.10 -0.05
N ALA A 514 -23.19 -11.25 -0.95
CA ALA A 514 -24.34 -10.40 -0.64
C ALA A 514 -25.64 -11.23 -0.60
N PHE A 515 -26.53 -10.91 0.35
CA PHE A 515 -27.86 -11.51 0.49
C PHE A 515 -28.80 -11.20 -0.69
N ASP A 516 -28.58 -10.09 -1.38
CA ASP A 516 -29.45 -9.55 -2.43
C ASP A 516 -28.62 -8.65 -3.38
N ASP A 517 -29.12 -8.46 -4.60
CA ASP A 517 -28.41 -7.84 -5.73
C ASP A 517 -28.54 -6.30 -5.77
N ARG A 518 -28.96 -5.67 -4.66
CA ARG A 518 -29.20 -4.22 -4.54
C ARG A 518 -28.27 -3.52 -3.52
N PRO A 519 -26.94 -3.47 -3.79
CA PRO A 519 -25.99 -2.76 -2.94
C PRO A 519 -26.16 -1.23 -3.05
N PHE A 520 -26.01 -0.53 -1.93
CA PHE A 520 -25.67 0.90 -1.92
C PHE A 520 -24.19 1.06 -1.59
N HIS A 521 -23.40 1.65 -2.48
CA HIS A 521 -21.97 1.88 -2.26
C HIS A 521 -21.67 3.38 -2.01
N VAL A 522 -20.46 3.73 -1.58
CA VAL A 522 -20.11 5.10 -1.16
C VAL A 522 -19.51 5.96 -2.29
N TYR A 523 -18.71 5.35 -3.19
CA TYR A 523 -17.98 6.02 -4.28
C TYR A 523 -18.49 5.56 -5.65
N LEU A 524 -18.52 6.45 -6.66
CA LEU A 524 -18.94 6.10 -8.03
C LEU A 524 -18.12 4.95 -8.64
N SER A 525 -16.82 4.90 -8.33
CA SER A 525 -15.92 3.83 -8.77
C SER A 525 -16.25 2.47 -8.16
N GLN A 526 -16.92 2.40 -7.00
CA GLN A 526 -17.49 1.13 -6.52
C GLN A 526 -18.67 0.69 -7.39
N GLY A 527 -19.47 1.61 -7.93
CA GLY A 527 -20.49 1.33 -8.93
C GLY A 527 -19.89 0.75 -10.21
N ASP A 528 -18.79 1.34 -10.69
CA ASP A 528 -18.03 0.83 -11.83
C ASP A 528 -17.52 -0.62 -11.59
N HIS A 529 -16.95 -0.87 -10.39
CA HIS A 529 -16.48 -2.21 -9.97
C HIS A 529 -17.62 -3.23 -9.80
N LEU A 530 -18.82 -2.80 -9.39
CA LEU A 530 -20.00 -3.68 -9.32
C LEU A 530 -20.48 -4.08 -10.71
N ILE A 531 -20.49 -3.14 -11.67
CA ILE A 531 -20.77 -3.43 -13.08
C ILE A 531 -19.73 -4.42 -13.63
N TRP A 532 -18.45 -4.23 -13.29
CA TRP A 532 -17.40 -5.19 -13.67
C TRP A 532 -17.67 -6.61 -13.13
N THR A 533 -18.16 -6.75 -11.91
CA THR A 533 -18.46 -8.07 -11.31
C THR A 533 -19.82 -8.65 -11.75
N GLY A 534 -20.51 -8.00 -12.69
CA GLY A 534 -21.81 -8.44 -13.22
C GLY A 534 -23.00 -8.15 -12.29
N ARG A 535 -22.81 -7.32 -11.26
CA ARG A 535 -23.87 -6.82 -10.38
C ARG A 535 -24.35 -5.44 -10.85
N ARG A 536 -25.47 -4.99 -10.30
CA ARG A 536 -26.01 -3.65 -10.58
C ARG A 536 -25.40 -2.58 -9.66
N SER A 537 -25.17 -1.39 -10.20
CA SER A 537 -24.76 -0.20 -9.44
C SER A 537 -25.98 0.48 -8.79
N PHE A 538 -25.80 1.26 -7.72
CA PHE A 538 -26.81 2.24 -7.33
C PHE A 538 -26.71 3.48 -8.24
N VAL A 539 -25.50 4.06 -8.30
CA VAL A 539 -25.03 5.06 -9.27
C VAL A 539 -23.63 4.64 -9.75
N ASP A 540 -23.14 5.18 -10.86
CA ASP A 540 -21.79 4.89 -11.36
C ASP A 540 -21.20 6.10 -12.13
N SER A 541 -20.07 5.92 -12.81
CA SER A 541 -19.39 6.98 -13.56
C SER A 541 -20.23 7.66 -14.66
N ARG A 542 -21.38 7.08 -15.07
CA ARG A 542 -22.29 7.61 -16.10
C ARG A 542 -23.23 8.71 -15.54
N MET A 543 -22.66 9.72 -14.88
CA MET A 543 -23.37 10.77 -14.13
C MET A 543 -24.54 11.42 -14.90
N ALA A 544 -24.46 11.54 -16.23
CA ALA A 544 -25.53 12.04 -17.10
C ALA A 544 -26.91 11.42 -16.83
N ILE A 545 -26.96 10.11 -16.52
CA ILE A 545 -28.20 9.37 -16.27
C ILE A 545 -28.73 9.70 -14.86
N HIS A 546 -27.84 9.75 -13.88
CA HIS A 546 -28.17 9.95 -12.46
C HIS A 546 -28.48 11.41 -12.11
N ALA A 547 -27.90 12.37 -12.84
CA ALA A 547 -28.28 13.78 -12.79
C ALA A 547 -29.72 14.00 -13.30
N ARG A 548 -30.04 13.44 -14.47
CA ARG A 548 -31.38 13.57 -15.11
C ARG A 548 -32.51 12.95 -14.28
N THR A 549 -32.21 12.00 -13.40
CA THR A 549 -33.19 11.31 -12.53
C THR A 549 -33.22 11.82 -11.09
N GLY A 550 -32.28 12.70 -10.70
CA GLY A 550 -32.04 13.11 -9.31
C GLY A 550 -31.38 12.04 -8.43
N ALA A 551 -31.08 10.85 -8.96
CA ALA A 551 -30.45 9.76 -8.22
C ALA A 551 -29.07 10.14 -7.66
N ALA A 552 -28.32 11.00 -8.35
CA ALA A 552 -27.03 11.51 -7.88
C ALA A 552 -27.16 12.35 -6.59
N ALA A 553 -28.16 13.22 -6.52
CA ALA A 553 -28.46 14.02 -5.33
C ALA A 553 -28.96 13.14 -4.16
N GLN A 554 -29.87 12.20 -4.43
CA GLN A 554 -30.38 11.25 -3.43
C GLN A 554 -29.28 10.34 -2.88
N HIS A 555 -28.34 9.90 -3.73
CA HIS A 555 -27.16 9.14 -3.30
C HIS A 555 -26.25 9.97 -2.39
N ARG A 556 -25.94 11.21 -2.79
CA ARG A 556 -25.13 12.17 -2.04
C ARG A 556 -25.73 12.46 -0.65
N GLU A 557 -27.05 12.62 -0.54
CA GLU A 557 -27.76 12.83 0.72
C GLU A 557 -27.78 11.57 1.61
N ALA A 558 -28.14 10.42 1.07
CA ALA A 558 -28.10 9.15 1.81
C ALA A 558 -26.69 8.88 2.35
N ARG A 559 -25.65 9.07 1.53
CA ARG A 559 -24.24 9.00 1.93
C ARG A 559 -23.89 9.97 3.05
N ALA A 560 -24.34 11.23 2.98
CA ALA A 560 -24.08 12.22 4.02
C ALA A 560 -24.72 11.86 5.37
N SER A 561 -25.91 11.23 5.37
CA SER A 561 -26.57 10.78 6.61
C SER A 561 -25.91 9.54 7.23
N LEU A 562 -25.45 8.60 6.41
CA LEU A 562 -24.68 7.43 6.86
C LEU A 562 -23.34 7.85 7.47
N ILE A 563 -22.62 8.78 6.83
CA ILE A 563 -21.26 9.17 7.22
C ILE A 563 -21.26 10.27 8.29
N ALA A 564 -21.83 11.44 7.98
CA ALA A 564 -21.76 12.63 8.80
C ALA A 564 -23.01 12.84 9.70
N GLY A 565 -24.06 12.03 9.52
CA GLY A 565 -25.34 12.21 10.22
C GLY A 565 -26.16 13.42 9.76
N ARG A 566 -25.85 13.96 8.57
CA ARG A 566 -26.48 15.19 8.01
C ARG A 566 -27.24 14.85 6.71
N PRO A 567 -28.40 15.48 6.43
CA PRO A 567 -29.09 16.51 7.23
C PRO A 567 -29.74 15.96 8.51
N SER A 568 -30.07 14.66 8.54
CA SER A 568 -30.42 13.92 9.75
C SER A 568 -29.72 12.54 9.75
N PRO A 569 -29.61 11.85 10.90
CA PRO A 569 -29.00 10.50 10.96
C PRO A 569 -29.78 9.41 10.21
N ASP A 570 -31.03 9.69 9.84
CA ASP A 570 -32.01 8.73 9.32
C ASP A 570 -32.46 9.00 7.87
N ALA A 571 -31.96 10.08 7.22
CA ALA A 571 -32.39 10.46 5.87
C ALA A 571 -32.17 9.36 4.80
N TRP A 572 -31.17 8.49 5.00
CA TRP A 572 -30.94 7.31 4.15
C TRP A 572 -32.16 6.36 4.08
N LYS A 573 -33.02 6.30 5.11
CA LYS A 573 -34.13 5.33 5.18
C LYS A 573 -35.12 5.48 4.02
N GLU A 574 -35.53 6.71 3.71
CA GLU A 574 -36.48 6.97 2.60
C GLU A 574 -35.90 6.52 1.26
N VAL A 575 -34.62 6.83 0.99
CA VAL A 575 -33.91 6.40 -0.21
C VAL A 575 -33.80 4.87 -0.26
N PHE A 576 -33.48 4.23 0.87
CA PHE A 576 -33.28 2.79 0.94
C PHE A 576 -34.60 2.01 0.75
N ASP A 577 -35.70 2.48 1.35
CA ASP A 577 -37.02 1.87 1.17
C ASP A 577 -37.55 2.09 -0.25
N ARG A 578 -37.35 3.28 -0.83
CA ARG A 578 -37.75 3.61 -2.21
C ARG A 578 -37.10 2.70 -3.25
N PHE A 579 -35.79 2.45 -3.14
CA PHE A 579 -35.04 1.64 -4.10
C PHE A 579 -34.90 0.16 -3.69
N LYS A 580 -35.39 -0.21 -2.50
CA LYS A 580 -35.27 -1.54 -1.87
C LYS A 580 -33.82 -1.96 -1.65
N VAL A 581 -33.02 -1.06 -1.07
CA VAL A 581 -31.64 -1.33 -0.67
C VAL A 581 -31.63 -2.20 0.59
N SER A 582 -30.93 -3.33 0.50
CA SER A 582 -30.73 -4.28 1.61
C SER A 582 -29.47 -3.99 2.43
N HIS A 583 -28.40 -3.52 1.78
CA HIS A 583 -27.07 -3.42 2.39
C HIS A 583 -26.20 -2.31 1.78
N VAL A 584 -25.15 -1.95 2.52
CA VAL A 584 -24.15 -0.94 2.15
C VAL A 584 -22.79 -1.59 1.94
N ILE A 585 -22.09 -1.19 0.87
CA ILE A 585 -20.69 -1.53 0.62
C ILE A 585 -19.80 -0.30 0.87
N VAL A 586 -19.15 -0.26 2.03
CA VAL A 586 -18.23 0.84 2.41
C VAL A 586 -16.82 0.50 1.94
N ARG A 587 -16.12 1.47 1.33
CA ARG A 587 -14.70 1.37 0.95
C ARG A 587 -13.82 1.76 2.13
N THR A 588 -12.76 1.01 2.41
CA THR A 588 -11.94 1.18 3.64
C THR A 588 -10.56 1.80 3.40
N VAL A 589 -10.14 1.98 2.15
CA VAL A 589 -8.75 2.35 1.77
C VAL A 589 -8.50 3.87 1.71
N VAL A 590 -9.56 4.68 1.75
CA VAL A 590 -9.48 6.12 1.46
C VAL A 590 -9.83 6.92 2.71
N GLU A 591 -8.80 7.56 3.27
CA GLU A 591 -8.84 8.54 4.38
C GLU A 591 -9.32 8.01 5.75
N ARG A 592 -8.88 8.68 6.84
CA ARG A 592 -9.18 8.27 8.23
C ARG A 592 -10.69 8.28 8.49
N ASP A 593 -11.38 9.25 7.92
CA ASP A 593 -12.79 9.56 8.16
C ASP A 593 -13.70 8.36 7.84
N VAL A 594 -13.34 7.51 6.89
CA VAL A 594 -14.15 6.34 6.51
C VAL A 594 -13.95 5.13 7.45
N MET A 595 -12.88 5.11 8.25
CA MET A 595 -12.80 4.22 9.43
C MET A 595 -13.73 4.70 10.55
N GLU A 596 -13.90 6.01 10.71
CA GLU A 596 -14.90 6.55 11.63
C GLU A 596 -16.33 6.21 11.17
N VAL A 597 -16.61 6.20 9.85
CA VAL A 597 -17.88 5.71 9.28
C VAL A 597 -18.15 4.26 9.67
N PHE A 598 -17.15 3.39 9.54
CA PHE A 598 -17.27 1.98 9.91
C PHE A 598 -17.60 1.82 11.40
N ALA A 599 -16.87 2.50 12.28
CA ALA A 599 -17.16 2.54 13.72
C ALA A 599 -18.58 3.07 14.01
N LYS A 600 -19.00 4.15 13.35
CA LYS A 600 -20.34 4.74 13.48
C LYS A 600 -21.46 3.80 13.03
N LEU A 601 -21.26 3.03 11.96
CA LEU A 601 -22.25 2.03 11.50
C LEU A 601 -22.41 0.89 12.51
N LEU A 602 -21.30 0.36 13.03
CA LEU A 602 -21.31 -0.66 14.09
C LEU A 602 -21.99 -0.14 15.36
N GLN A 603 -21.67 1.08 15.80
CA GLN A 603 -22.31 1.75 16.95
C GLN A 603 -23.82 1.97 16.74
N ARG A 604 -24.26 2.21 15.49
CA ARG A 604 -25.68 2.30 15.10
C ARG A 604 -26.36 0.92 14.97
N GLY A 605 -25.69 -0.17 15.34
CA GLY A 605 -26.26 -1.52 15.37
C GLY A 605 -26.35 -2.22 14.00
N TRP A 606 -25.66 -1.73 12.97
CA TRP A 606 -25.65 -2.35 11.65
C TRP A 606 -24.97 -3.73 11.70
N PHE A 607 -25.55 -4.71 11.01
CA PHE A 607 -25.03 -6.08 10.99
C PHE A 607 -24.03 -6.26 9.84
N THR A 608 -22.78 -6.56 10.15
CA THR A 608 -21.74 -6.84 9.15
C THR A 608 -21.56 -8.35 8.95
N SER A 609 -21.47 -8.79 7.70
CA SER A 609 -21.21 -10.21 7.36
C SER A 609 -19.78 -10.47 6.88
N ARG A 610 -19.21 -9.58 6.05
CA ARG A 610 -17.93 -9.83 5.36
C ARG A 610 -17.05 -8.59 5.25
N LEU A 611 -15.75 -8.87 5.26
CA LEU A 611 -14.62 -7.94 5.23
C LEU A 611 -13.65 -8.46 4.15
N ALA A 612 -13.18 -7.60 3.25
CA ALA A 612 -12.19 -7.95 2.23
C ALA A 612 -11.34 -6.70 1.93
N ALA A 613 -10.05 -6.85 1.65
CA ALA A 613 -9.01 -5.80 1.65
C ALA A 613 -9.44 -4.33 1.42
N THR A 614 -10.29 -4.05 0.43
CA THR A 614 -10.69 -2.68 0.06
C THR A 614 -12.07 -2.21 0.53
N GLY A 615 -12.90 -3.09 1.10
CA GLY A 615 -14.26 -2.77 1.52
C GLY A 615 -14.93 -3.77 2.48
N MET A 616 -16.16 -3.44 2.89
CA MET A 616 -16.96 -4.26 3.80
C MET A 616 -18.46 -4.21 3.46
N VAL A 617 -19.21 -5.24 3.85
CA VAL A 617 -20.67 -5.31 3.70
C VAL A 617 -21.37 -5.13 5.05
N ALA A 618 -22.23 -4.12 5.15
CA ALA A 618 -23.05 -3.81 6.32
C ALA A 618 -24.55 -3.77 5.96
N TYR A 619 -25.37 -4.55 6.66
CA TYR A 619 -26.82 -4.64 6.51
C TYR A 619 -27.56 -3.70 7.47
N ARG A 620 -28.66 -3.13 6.98
CA ARG A 620 -29.52 -2.21 7.75
C ARG A 620 -30.17 -2.93 8.96
N PRO A 621 -30.20 -2.32 10.16
CA PRO A 621 -30.61 -2.98 11.41
C PRO A 621 -32.12 -3.29 11.51
N ASP A 622 -32.91 -2.73 10.59
CA ASP A 622 -34.37 -2.83 10.50
C ASP A 622 -34.87 -3.86 9.47
N LEU A 623 -33.97 -4.51 8.73
CA LEU A 623 -34.32 -5.58 7.79
C LEU A 623 -34.80 -6.83 8.54
N ARG A 624 -36.11 -7.04 8.59
CA ARG A 624 -36.76 -8.18 9.28
C ARG A 624 -37.48 -9.11 8.31
N SER A 625 -36.72 -9.86 7.52
CA SER A 625 -37.27 -10.98 6.73
C SER A 625 -36.82 -12.33 7.30
N PRO A 626 -37.65 -13.39 7.19
CA PRO A 626 -37.29 -14.73 7.71
C PRO A 626 -36.16 -15.40 6.92
N GLU A 627 -35.85 -14.88 5.73
CA GLU A 627 -34.71 -15.30 4.91
C GLU A 627 -33.44 -14.56 5.35
N PHE A 628 -33.53 -13.26 5.64
CA PHE A 628 -32.41 -12.49 6.17
C PHE A 628 -31.99 -12.97 7.56
N GLU A 629 -32.93 -13.31 8.46
CA GLU A 629 -32.56 -13.87 9.77
C GLU A 629 -31.90 -15.26 9.67
N LYS A 630 -32.24 -16.07 8.65
CA LYS A 630 -31.48 -17.31 8.34
C LYS A 630 -30.08 -16.99 7.84
N PHE A 631 -29.94 -16.05 6.90
CA PHE A 631 -28.65 -15.59 6.39
C PHE A 631 -27.77 -15.02 7.52
N ARG A 632 -28.35 -14.21 8.42
CA ARG A 632 -27.72 -13.63 9.60
C ARG A 632 -27.19 -14.67 10.59
N GLN A 633 -27.88 -15.81 10.71
CA GLN A 633 -27.43 -16.96 11.51
C GLN A 633 -26.32 -17.78 10.81
N GLN A 634 -26.21 -17.70 9.48
CA GLN A 634 -25.23 -18.43 8.69
C GLN A 634 -23.92 -17.63 8.45
N GLU A 635 -24.03 -16.33 8.20
CA GLU A 635 -22.96 -15.41 7.77
C GLU A 635 -22.75 -14.21 8.72
N PRO A 636 -22.62 -14.37 10.06
CA PRO A 636 -22.24 -13.27 10.95
C PRO A 636 -20.72 -13.06 11.01
N LEU A 637 -20.24 -11.82 11.24
CA LEU A 637 -18.81 -11.61 11.58
C LEU A 637 -18.38 -12.34 12.87
N SER A 638 -19.28 -12.81 13.74
CA SER A 638 -18.90 -13.70 14.85
C SER A 638 -18.35 -15.05 14.35
N HIS A 639 -18.60 -15.43 13.09
CA HIS A 639 -17.96 -16.57 12.43
C HIS A 639 -16.45 -16.38 12.25
N ILE A 640 -15.89 -15.17 12.43
CA ILE A 640 -14.42 -14.95 12.52
C ILE A 640 -13.79 -15.96 13.47
N LEU A 641 -14.40 -16.27 14.63
CA LEU A 641 -13.88 -17.27 15.56
C LEU A 641 -13.75 -18.65 14.93
N ARG A 642 -14.76 -19.08 14.17
CA ARG A 642 -14.73 -20.36 13.47
C ARG A 642 -13.74 -20.34 12.30
N THR A 643 -13.67 -19.26 11.54
CA THR A 643 -12.72 -19.08 10.43
C THR A 643 -11.26 -19.04 10.93
N VAL A 644 -11.01 -18.44 12.09
CA VAL A 644 -9.67 -18.33 12.70
C VAL A 644 -9.22 -19.65 13.31
N PHE A 645 -10.09 -20.36 14.04
CA PHE A 645 -9.69 -21.51 14.88
C PHE A 645 -10.05 -22.90 14.31
N ARG A 646 -11.10 -23.05 13.50
CA ARG A 646 -11.67 -24.38 13.17
C ARG A 646 -11.73 -24.70 11.67
N ASP A 647 -12.08 -23.73 10.83
CA ASP A 647 -12.06 -23.93 9.39
C ASP A 647 -10.59 -24.05 8.91
N LYS A 648 -10.36 -24.66 7.74
CA LYS A 648 -9.01 -24.84 7.21
C LYS A 648 -8.39 -23.48 6.87
N ALA A 649 -7.14 -23.27 7.30
CA ALA A 649 -6.37 -22.08 6.99
C ALA A 649 -6.34 -21.80 5.47
N ARG A 650 -6.50 -20.54 5.09
CA ARG A 650 -6.36 -20.11 3.69
C ARG A 650 -4.89 -20.29 3.26
N PRO A 651 -4.59 -20.83 2.07
CA PRO A 651 -3.21 -21.15 1.68
C PRO A 651 -2.30 -19.91 1.60
N ASP A 652 -2.87 -18.75 1.28
CA ASP A 652 -2.26 -17.43 1.28
C ASP A 652 -1.86 -16.90 2.68
N LEU A 653 -2.30 -17.55 3.77
CA LEU A 653 -1.91 -17.24 5.15
C LEU A 653 -0.84 -18.19 5.72
N VAL A 654 -0.52 -19.27 4.99
CA VAL A 654 0.50 -20.25 5.40
C VAL A 654 1.82 -19.92 4.70
N VAL A 655 2.53 -18.93 5.24
CA VAL A 655 3.82 -18.47 4.70
C VAL A 655 4.99 -18.94 5.57
N THR A 656 6.06 -19.38 4.92
CA THR A 656 7.26 -20.01 5.50
C THR A 656 8.53 -19.39 4.92
N GLY A 657 9.53 -19.13 5.77
CA GLY A 657 10.81 -18.52 5.38
C GLY A 657 11.12 -17.25 6.17
N VAL A 658 12.25 -16.59 5.87
CA VAL A 658 12.68 -15.36 6.53
C VAL A 658 12.16 -14.14 5.74
N ARG A 659 11.54 -13.16 6.41
CA ARG A 659 11.16 -11.88 5.78
C ARG A 659 12.40 -11.04 5.48
N SER A 660 12.39 -10.29 4.38
CA SER A 660 13.49 -9.35 4.09
C SER A 660 13.45 -8.15 5.04
N TRP A 661 14.63 -7.66 5.44
CA TRP A 661 14.77 -6.65 6.50
C TRP A 661 14.09 -5.31 6.16
N PRO A 662 13.41 -4.66 7.13
CA PRO A 662 12.99 -3.27 6.98
C PRO A 662 14.24 -2.37 6.85
N ARG A 663 14.29 -1.53 5.81
CA ARG A 663 15.39 -0.58 5.60
C ARG A 663 14.86 0.85 5.53
N SER A 664 15.52 1.76 6.23
CA SER A 664 15.24 3.19 6.08
C SER A 664 15.58 3.63 4.65
N ARG A 665 14.69 4.41 4.02
CA ARG A 665 14.85 4.86 2.63
C ARG A 665 16.10 5.73 2.49
N GLY A 666 17.05 5.31 1.65
CA GLY A 666 18.31 6.00 1.46
C GLY A 666 18.14 7.37 0.82
N THR A 667 19.15 8.22 0.96
CA THR A 667 19.19 9.54 0.28
C THR A 667 19.03 9.39 -1.22
N TYR A 668 19.64 8.35 -1.81
CA TYR A 668 19.49 8.03 -3.23
C TYR A 668 18.05 7.66 -3.59
N ASP A 669 17.41 6.74 -2.87
CA ASP A 669 16.02 6.31 -3.15
C ASP A 669 15.08 7.53 -3.13
N ARG A 670 15.19 8.38 -2.10
CA ARG A 670 14.35 9.57 -1.90
C ARG A 670 14.31 10.52 -3.10
N TRP A 671 15.36 10.56 -3.93
CA TRP A 671 15.44 11.41 -5.12
C TRP A 671 15.40 10.64 -6.45
N LEU A 672 15.99 9.44 -6.52
CA LEU A 672 16.18 8.68 -7.77
C LEU A 672 15.02 7.73 -8.10
N ILE A 673 14.27 7.26 -7.09
CA ILE A 673 13.12 6.36 -7.27
C ILE A 673 12.07 6.71 -6.22
N GLN A 674 11.06 7.50 -6.56
CA GLN A 674 9.90 7.61 -5.66
C GLN A 674 9.27 6.23 -5.50
N PRO A 675 9.23 5.63 -4.30
CA PRO A 675 8.64 4.31 -4.10
C PRO A 675 7.14 4.37 -4.39
N LYS A 676 6.54 3.21 -4.66
CA LYS A 676 5.14 3.10 -5.01
C LYS A 676 4.29 3.02 -3.74
N ASP A 677 3.34 3.93 -3.58
CA ASP A 677 2.30 3.83 -2.54
C ASP A 677 1.26 2.78 -2.95
N PHE A 678 1.63 1.51 -2.86
CA PHE A 678 0.75 0.36 -3.08
C PHE A 678 0.84 -0.56 -1.85
N GLU A 679 -0.29 -0.77 -1.18
CA GLU A 679 -0.36 -1.68 -0.03
C GLU A 679 -0.80 -3.08 -0.49
N SER A 680 -0.12 -4.11 0.04
CA SER A 680 -0.44 -5.50 -0.29
C SER A 680 -1.81 -5.91 0.26
N GLU A 681 -2.43 -6.92 -0.36
CA GLU A 681 -3.77 -7.41 0.01
C GLU A 681 -3.87 -7.78 1.50
N GLY A 682 -2.86 -8.48 2.02
CA GLY A 682 -2.76 -8.82 3.44
C GLY A 682 -2.57 -7.61 4.34
N ALA A 683 -1.77 -6.61 3.94
CA ALA A 683 -1.57 -5.39 4.74
C ALA A 683 -2.87 -4.57 4.88
N LEU A 684 -3.63 -4.43 3.79
CA LEU A 684 -4.93 -3.74 3.80
C LEU A 684 -5.97 -4.52 4.61
N THR A 685 -6.06 -5.84 4.42
CA THR A 685 -6.97 -6.72 5.17
C THR A 685 -6.64 -6.72 6.67
N ALA A 686 -5.35 -6.74 7.04
CA ALA A 686 -4.90 -6.58 8.42
C ALA A 686 -5.29 -5.21 8.99
N SER A 687 -5.24 -4.15 8.20
CA SER A 687 -5.67 -2.82 8.66
C SER A 687 -7.17 -2.77 8.98
N GLN A 688 -8.00 -3.49 8.22
CA GLN A 688 -9.44 -3.60 8.50
C GLN A 688 -9.72 -4.40 9.78
N TYR A 689 -9.10 -5.58 9.96
CA TYR A 689 -9.25 -6.38 11.19
C TYR A 689 -8.66 -5.67 12.42
N GLY A 690 -7.56 -4.94 12.25
CA GLY A 690 -6.96 -4.10 13.29
C GLY A 690 -7.90 -2.99 13.76
N THR A 691 -8.66 -2.34 12.86
CA THR A 691 -9.67 -1.36 13.28
C THR A 691 -10.94 -1.99 13.87
N LEU A 692 -11.34 -3.21 13.48
CA LEU A 692 -12.33 -3.96 14.25
C LEU A 692 -11.86 -4.22 15.70
N LEU A 693 -10.57 -4.52 15.89
CA LEU A 693 -9.95 -4.74 17.20
C LEU A 693 -9.80 -3.44 18.03
N GLU A 694 -9.59 -2.29 17.38
CA GLU A 694 -9.61 -0.96 18.02
C GLU A 694 -11.03 -0.59 18.49
N VAL A 695 -12.06 -0.84 17.67
CA VAL A 695 -13.46 -0.50 17.97
C VAL A 695 -14.13 -1.48 18.95
N THR A 696 -13.69 -2.74 19.00
CA THR A 696 -14.23 -3.74 19.93
C THR A 696 -13.76 -3.45 21.37
N PRO A 697 -14.64 -3.08 22.31
CA PRO A 697 -14.24 -2.56 23.61
C PRO A 697 -13.52 -3.61 24.47
N ASN A 698 -12.45 -3.20 25.17
CA ASN A 698 -11.67 -4.10 26.03
C ASN A 698 -12.34 -4.29 27.40
N ILE A 699 -13.42 -5.09 27.42
CA ILE A 699 -14.24 -5.39 28.61
C ILE A 699 -13.96 -6.84 29.04
N PRO A 700 -13.88 -7.14 30.36
CA PRO A 700 -13.70 -8.49 30.89
C PRO A 700 -14.99 -9.35 30.77
N ASN A 701 -15.45 -9.55 29.54
CA ASN A 701 -16.56 -10.43 29.18
C ASN A 701 -15.99 -11.56 28.30
N PRO A 702 -16.13 -12.85 28.66
CA PRO A 702 -15.51 -13.96 27.93
C PRO A 702 -15.79 -13.97 26.43
N ASN A 703 -17.00 -13.60 26.00
CA ASN A 703 -17.35 -13.57 24.56
C ASN A 703 -16.66 -12.42 23.82
N VAL A 704 -16.45 -11.29 24.49
CA VAL A 704 -15.73 -10.13 23.93
C VAL A 704 -14.22 -10.41 23.89
N LEU A 705 -13.65 -11.02 24.94
CA LEU A 705 -12.25 -11.45 24.96
C LEU A 705 -11.98 -12.48 23.85
N ARG A 706 -12.83 -13.51 23.70
CA ARG A 706 -12.73 -14.49 22.60
C ARG A 706 -12.70 -13.79 21.23
N LEU A 707 -13.64 -12.87 20.97
CA LEU A 707 -13.68 -12.08 19.73
C LEU A 707 -12.41 -11.23 19.52
N ARG A 708 -11.89 -10.57 20.56
CA ARG A 708 -10.66 -9.78 20.49
C ARG A 708 -9.44 -10.65 20.19
N THR A 709 -9.30 -11.84 20.81
CA THR A 709 -8.25 -12.80 20.46
C THR A 709 -8.34 -13.26 19.01
N GLY A 710 -9.54 -13.56 18.51
CA GLY A 710 -9.75 -13.94 17.10
C GLY A 710 -9.39 -12.82 16.11
N LEU A 711 -9.83 -11.60 16.37
CA LEU A 711 -9.49 -10.41 15.56
C LEU A 711 -7.99 -10.12 15.55
N ALA A 712 -7.32 -10.25 16.71
CA ALA A 712 -5.89 -10.02 16.83
C ALA A 712 -5.06 -11.08 16.10
N LEU A 713 -5.36 -12.37 16.28
CA LEU A 713 -4.67 -13.44 15.55
C LEU A 713 -4.89 -13.34 14.04
N GLN A 714 -6.10 -12.98 13.58
CA GLN A 714 -6.31 -12.73 12.15
C GLN A 714 -5.52 -11.51 11.66
N THR A 715 -5.50 -10.41 12.41
CA THR A 715 -4.69 -9.22 12.08
C THR A 715 -3.20 -9.57 11.93
N ILE A 716 -2.64 -10.41 12.81
CA ILE A 716 -1.25 -10.87 12.71
C ILE A 716 -1.04 -11.75 11.48
N ARG A 717 -1.94 -12.71 11.20
CA ARG A 717 -1.84 -13.60 10.02
C ARG A 717 -1.88 -12.83 8.69
N GLU A 718 -2.83 -11.91 8.54
CA GLU A 718 -2.96 -11.06 7.36
C GLU A 718 -1.77 -10.11 7.23
N ALA A 719 -1.29 -9.51 8.34
CA ALA A 719 -0.12 -8.62 8.33
C ALA A 719 1.17 -9.38 7.97
N ARG A 720 1.36 -10.60 8.46
CA ARG A 720 2.49 -11.46 8.08
C ARG A 720 2.46 -11.77 6.59
N SER A 721 1.32 -12.24 6.06
CA SER A 721 1.16 -12.49 4.62
C SER A 721 1.45 -11.23 3.79
N GLY A 722 0.91 -10.08 4.22
CA GLY A 722 1.18 -8.77 3.60
C GLY A 722 2.66 -8.37 3.62
N LEU A 723 3.38 -8.64 4.71
CA LEU A 723 4.81 -8.34 4.90
C LEU A 723 5.77 -9.31 4.20
N PHE A 724 5.34 -10.53 3.90
CA PHE A 724 6.09 -11.43 3.01
C PHE A 724 6.00 -10.99 1.54
N GLY A 725 4.91 -10.34 1.13
CA GLY A 725 4.78 -9.71 -0.19
C GLY A 725 5.44 -8.34 -0.32
N ASP A 726 5.38 -7.52 0.74
CA ASP A 726 6.00 -6.19 0.83
C ASP A 726 6.52 -5.95 2.26
N SER A 727 7.81 -6.18 2.47
CA SER A 727 8.47 -5.99 3.78
C SER A 727 8.79 -4.53 4.11
N GLN A 728 8.58 -3.58 3.20
CA GLN A 728 8.89 -2.16 3.42
C GLN A 728 7.65 -1.37 3.87
N ASN A 729 6.64 -2.07 4.39
CA ASN A 729 5.33 -1.54 4.76
C ASN A 729 5.21 -1.21 6.26
N ALA A 730 5.48 0.05 6.64
CA ALA A 730 5.38 0.51 8.02
C ALA A 730 3.97 0.30 8.64
N LYS A 731 2.90 0.45 7.84
CA LYS A 731 1.51 0.28 8.33
C LYS A 731 1.23 -1.17 8.72
N ALA A 732 1.71 -2.14 7.94
CA ALA A 732 1.54 -3.56 8.26
C ALA A 732 2.24 -3.94 9.58
N TYR A 733 3.46 -3.42 9.81
CA TYR A 733 4.16 -3.58 11.09
C TYR A 733 3.41 -2.92 12.26
N ARG A 734 2.88 -1.69 12.11
CA ARG A 734 2.03 -1.03 13.12
C ARG A 734 0.79 -1.86 13.48
N ARG A 735 0.13 -2.47 12.48
CA ARG A 735 -1.06 -3.32 12.70
C ARG A 735 -0.72 -4.65 13.37
N LEU A 736 0.41 -5.26 13.01
CA LEU A 736 0.94 -6.44 13.67
C LEU A 736 1.25 -6.14 15.15
N GLY A 737 1.99 -5.05 15.43
CA GLY A 737 2.33 -4.63 16.79
C GLY A 737 1.11 -4.30 17.66
N LEU A 738 0.11 -3.62 17.11
CA LEU A 738 -1.17 -3.34 17.77
C LEU A 738 -1.92 -4.62 18.15
N ALA A 739 -1.95 -5.60 17.25
CA ALA A 739 -2.60 -6.89 17.51
C ALA A 739 -1.83 -7.73 18.55
N ALA A 740 -0.51 -7.69 18.53
CA ALA A 740 0.32 -8.30 19.56
C ALA A 740 0.08 -7.67 20.93
N LEU A 741 0.04 -6.33 21.04
CA LEU A 741 -0.28 -5.62 22.28
C LEU A 741 -1.69 -5.98 22.81
N ALA A 742 -2.66 -6.18 21.93
CA ALA A 742 -3.99 -6.65 22.33
C ALA A 742 -3.97 -8.08 22.90
N LEU A 743 -3.14 -8.98 22.37
CA LEU A 743 -2.96 -10.34 22.91
C LEU A 743 -2.16 -10.34 24.21
N HIS A 744 -1.10 -9.52 24.32
CA HIS A 744 -0.35 -9.31 25.55
C HIS A 744 -1.27 -8.92 26.72
N GLY A 745 -2.21 -8.00 26.49
CA GLY A 745 -3.19 -7.57 27.50
C GLY A 745 -4.14 -8.68 27.94
N ILE A 746 -4.60 -9.53 27.01
CA ILE A 746 -5.49 -10.67 27.30
C ILE A 746 -4.73 -11.78 28.04
N ASP A 747 -3.55 -12.15 27.57
CA ASP A 747 -2.75 -13.23 28.17
C ASP A 747 -2.21 -12.81 29.55
N THR A 748 -1.82 -11.54 29.73
CA THR A 748 -1.44 -11.01 31.05
C THR A 748 -2.61 -10.97 32.01
N GLN A 749 -3.83 -10.62 31.56
CA GLN A 749 -5.03 -10.69 32.41
C GLN A 749 -5.30 -12.12 32.91
N TRP A 750 -5.12 -13.14 32.05
CA TRP A 750 -5.31 -14.54 32.43
C TRP A 750 -4.19 -15.07 33.35
N LEU A 751 -2.93 -14.72 33.09
CA LEU A 751 -1.79 -15.11 33.94
C LEU A 751 -1.90 -14.48 35.35
N GLN A 752 -2.30 -13.21 35.44
CA GLN A 752 -2.47 -12.51 36.72
C GLN A 752 -3.64 -13.05 37.57
N ALA A 753 -4.57 -13.80 36.97
CA ALA A 753 -5.62 -14.49 37.71
C ALA A 753 -5.09 -15.71 38.51
N GLN A 754 -3.96 -16.31 38.12
CA GLN A 754 -3.27 -17.35 38.88
C GLN A 754 -2.12 -16.78 39.74
N ASN A 755 -1.32 -15.88 39.17
CA ASN A 755 -0.15 -15.30 39.82
C ASN A 755 -0.05 -13.79 39.52
N PRO A 756 -0.34 -12.90 40.49
CA PRO A 756 -0.29 -11.45 40.31
C PRO A 756 1.06 -10.86 39.84
N GLN A 757 2.16 -11.61 39.95
CA GLN A 757 3.48 -11.19 39.45
C GLN A 757 3.80 -11.70 38.03
N ALA A 758 3.02 -12.64 37.50
CA ALA A 758 3.22 -13.15 36.15
C ALA A 758 2.89 -12.08 35.09
N ARG A 759 3.62 -12.13 33.97
CA ARG A 759 3.47 -11.26 32.80
C ARG A 759 3.68 -12.10 31.55
N ASP A 760 2.99 -11.76 30.46
CA ASP A 760 3.34 -12.34 29.17
C ASP A 760 4.51 -11.58 28.52
N GLU A 761 5.63 -12.26 28.30
CA GLU A 761 6.79 -11.73 27.58
C GLU A 761 6.70 -11.93 26.06
N PHE A 762 6.00 -12.98 25.61
CA PHE A 762 5.95 -13.43 24.21
C PHE A 762 5.36 -12.34 23.29
N TRP A 763 4.13 -11.89 23.56
CA TRP A 763 3.48 -10.86 22.73
C TRP A 763 4.07 -9.47 22.97
N LEU A 764 4.65 -9.21 24.15
CA LEU A 764 5.31 -7.93 24.46
C LEU A 764 6.57 -7.73 23.61
N ARG A 765 7.45 -8.73 23.53
CA ARG A 765 8.61 -8.73 22.61
C ARG A 765 8.15 -8.59 21.16
N TYR A 766 7.12 -9.35 20.74
CA TYR A 766 6.58 -9.32 19.38
C TYR A 766 6.00 -7.94 18.99
N ALA A 767 5.35 -7.24 19.93
CA ALA A 767 4.90 -5.87 19.75
C ALA A 767 6.07 -4.89 19.58
N ILE A 768 7.06 -4.95 20.49
CA ILE A 768 8.24 -4.06 20.49
C ILE A 768 9.03 -4.18 19.17
N ALA A 769 9.38 -5.39 18.76
CA ALA A 769 10.09 -5.64 17.50
C ALA A 769 9.34 -5.09 16.27
N SER A 770 8.01 -5.15 16.30
CA SER A 770 7.16 -4.67 15.21
C SER A 770 7.06 -3.15 15.16
N TYR A 771 6.95 -2.47 16.31
CA TYR A 771 6.99 -1.01 16.34
C TYR A 771 8.37 -0.44 16.00
N TYR A 772 9.48 -1.11 16.39
CA TYR A 772 10.81 -0.75 15.90
C TYR A 772 10.93 -0.91 14.38
N SER A 773 10.40 -2.01 13.82
CA SER A 773 10.38 -2.23 12.37
C SER A 773 9.59 -1.15 11.62
N ALA A 774 8.46 -0.68 12.18
CA ALA A 774 7.71 0.45 11.63
C ALA A 774 8.51 1.77 11.69
N GLN A 775 9.13 2.06 12.84
CA GLN A 775 9.93 3.28 13.07
C GLN A 775 11.16 3.38 12.16
N ILE A 776 11.76 2.25 11.76
CA ILE A 776 12.87 2.20 10.78
C ILE A 776 12.39 2.60 9.38
N LEU A 777 11.21 2.13 8.97
CA LEU A 777 10.64 2.36 7.64
C LEU A 777 10.06 3.77 7.47
N ASP A 778 9.41 4.28 8.52
CA ASP A 778 8.79 5.60 8.57
C ASP A 778 9.20 6.37 9.84
N PRO A 779 10.40 6.97 9.86
CA PRO A 779 10.87 7.79 10.98
C PRO A 779 10.13 9.13 11.15
N SER A 780 9.06 9.38 10.38
CA SER A 780 8.30 10.65 10.41
C SER A 780 7.10 10.61 11.35
N ASP A 781 6.51 9.43 11.57
CA ASP A 781 5.35 9.25 12.44
C ASP A 781 5.78 9.11 13.91
N PHE A 782 6.07 10.26 14.52
CA PHE A 782 6.54 10.39 15.90
C PHE A 782 5.71 9.62 16.96
N ARG A 783 4.44 9.29 16.65
CA ARG A 783 3.54 8.54 17.54
C ARG A 783 4.00 7.11 17.82
N ASP A 784 4.79 6.50 16.93
CA ASP A 784 5.39 5.18 17.20
C ASP A 784 6.37 5.24 18.39
N HIS A 785 7.05 6.37 18.63
CA HIS A 785 7.86 6.57 19.83
C HIS A 785 7.03 6.61 21.12
N GLN A 786 5.80 7.12 21.09
CA GLN A 786 4.92 7.08 22.28
C GLN A 786 4.59 5.63 22.64
N VAL A 787 4.20 4.82 21.65
CA VAL A 787 3.87 3.40 21.89
C VAL A 787 5.10 2.60 22.29
N LEU A 788 6.28 2.85 21.69
CA LEU A 788 7.54 2.25 22.13
C LEU A 788 7.91 2.63 23.56
N ALA A 789 7.68 3.87 23.99
CA ALA A 789 7.92 4.27 25.38
C ALA A 789 7.06 3.48 26.37
N ASP A 790 5.76 3.37 26.10
CA ASP A 790 4.81 2.60 26.93
C ASP A 790 5.18 1.10 26.96
N LEU A 791 5.53 0.51 25.82
CA LEU A 791 5.96 -0.90 25.72
C LEU A 791 7.29 -1.18 26.45
N CYS A 792 8.30 -0.33 26.28
CA CYS A 792 9.57 -0.45 26.99
C CYS A 792 9.37 -0.27 28.51
N PHE A 793 8.45 0.60 28.95
CA PHE A 793 8.11 0.75 30.36
C PHE A 793 7.44 -0.51 30.93
N LEU A 794 6.49 -1.13 30.21
CA LEU A 794 5.88 -2.41 30.58
C LEU A 794 6.90 -3.55 30.71
N MET A 795 7.90 -3.59 29.84
CA MET A 795 9.03 -4.52 29.87
C MET A 795 10.03 -4.23 31.01
N GLY A 796 10.00 -3.04 31.62
CA GLY A 796 10.97 -2.60 32.62
C GLY A 796 12.25 -1.98 32.04
N ALA A 797 12.31 -1.75 30.72
CA ALA A 797 13.42 -1.10 30.02
C ALA A 797 13.33 0.43 30.15
N ARG A 798 13.53 0.94 31.38
CA ARG A 798 13.34 2.34 31.78
C ARG A 798 14.14 3.35 30.95
N ASP A 799 15.38 3.01 30.59
CA ASP A 799 16.26 3.89 29.80
C ASP A 799 15.81 3.98 28.32
N TRP A 800 15.31 2.87 27.75
CA TRP A 800 14.67 2.90 26.42
C TRP A 800 13.34 3.65 26.43
N ALA A 801 12.53 3.50 27.48
CA ALA A 801 11.30 4.27 27.65
C ALA A 801 11.58 5.77 27.71
N LEU A 802 12.54 6.20 28.54
CA LEU A 802 13.00 7.59 28.62
C LEU A 802 13.45 8.11 27.26
N HIS A 803 14.31 7.38 26.55
CA HIS A 803 14.80 7.79 25.23
C HIS A 803 13.66 8.04 24.23
N HIS A 804 12.65 7.17 24.20
CA HIS A 804 11.51 7.32 23.29
C HIS A 804 10.57 8.45 23.70
N MET A 805 10.35 8.70 25.00
CA MET A 805 9.65 9.91 25.46
C MET A 805 10.38 11.19 25.04
N GLU A 806 11.72 11.22 25.11
CA GLU A 806 12.52 12.38 24.67
C GLU A 806 12.50 12.56 23.14
N GLN A 807 12.47 11.49 22.34
CA GLN A 807 12.30 11.61 20.89
C GLN A 807 10.89 12.11 20.52
N PHE A 808 9.86 11.64 21.23
CA PHE A 808 8.48 12.08 21.07
C PHE A 808 8.32 13.57 21.42
N GLU A 809 8.86 14.01 22.57
CA GLU A 809 8.86 15.42 22.98
C GLU A 809 9.57 16.32 21.96
N ARG A 810 10.78 15.96 21.53
CA ARG A 810 11.50 16.75 20.52
C ARG A 810 10.73 16.82 19.20
N LYS A 811 10.15 15.70 18.73
CA LYS A 811 9.37 15.68 17.49
C LYS A 811 8.06 16.45 17.57
N LEU A 812 7.43 16.50 18.74
CA LEU A 812 6.26 17.33 19.00
C LEU A 812 6.63 18.83 18.89
N GLN A 813 7.75 19.23 19.49
CA GLN A 813 8.28 20.61 19.42
C GLN A 813 8.81 21.00 18.03
N GLU A 814 9.30 20.03 17.23
CA GLU A 814 9.65 20.22 15.81
C GLU A 814 8.41 20.48 14.93
N LEU A 815 7.22 20.04 15.34
CA LEU A 815 5.94 20.22 14.63
C LEU A 815 5.19 21.48 15.08
N ASP A 816 5.15 21.74 16.39
CA ASP A 816 4.52 22.90 17.02
C ASP A 816 5.39 23.36 18.20
N PRO A 817 6.09 24.51 18.11
CA PRO A 817 6.95 25.02 19.17
C PRO A 817 6.22 25.38 20.48
N GLU A 818 4.89 25.54 20.48
CA GLU A 818 4.10 25.79 21.69
C GLU A 818 3.52 24.51 22.30
N ALA A 819 3.51 23.39 21.55
CA ALA A 819 2.98 22.12 22.01
C ALA A 819 3.82 21.52 23.15
N LYS A 820 3.13 21.21 24.26
CA LYS A 820 3.71 20.61 25.45
C LYS A 820 3.08 19.25 25.73
N LEU A 821 3.89 18.34 26.27
CA LEU A 821 3.39 17.10 26.88
C LEU A 821 2.33 17.41 27.95
N PRO A 822 1.31 16.57 28.14
CA PRO A 822 0.45 16.59 29.32
C PRO A 822 1.26 16.56 30.63
N GLU A 823 0.80 17.26 31.66
CA GLU A 823 1.53 17.42 32.94
C GLU A 823 1.95 16.07 33.56
N GLN A 824 1.09 15.04 33.43
CA GLN A 824 1.39 13.67 33.89
C GLN A 824 2.58 13.05 33.14
N GLN A 825 2.68 13.25 31.83
CA GLN A 825 3.79 12.74 31.02
C GLN A 825 5.07 13.55 31.26
N GLN A 826 4.98 14.87 31.50
CA GLN A 826 6.14 15.68 31.93
C GLN A 826 6.70 15.22 33.29
N ALA A 827 5.83 14.94 34.26
CA ALA A 827 6.22 14.44 35.57
C ALA A 827 6.91 13.07 35.47
N ALA A 828 6.32 12.13 34.71
CA ALA A 828 6.90 10.80 34.48
C ALA A 828 8.26 10.87 33.73
N LEU A 829 8.39 11.72 32.71
CA LEU A 829 9.64 11.94 31.99
C LEU A 829 10.74 12.47 32.93
N LYS A 830 10.40 13.43 33.82
CA LYS A 830 11.32 13.96 34.82
C LYS A 830 11.78 12.88 35.81
N GLU A 831 10.85 12.10 36.35
CA GLU A 831 11.13 11.01 37.30
C GLU A 831 12.03 9.93 36.67
N LEU A 832 11.72 9.51 35.43
CA LEU A 832 12.53 8.58 34.66
C LEU A 832 13.95 9.11 34.43
N ARG A 833 14.10 10.39 34.06
CA ARG A 833 15.43 11.01 33.86
C ARG A 833 16.23 11.07 35.16
N GLU A 834 15.62 11.49 36.27
CA GLU A 834 16.28 11.51 37.59
C GLU A 834 16.67 10.09 38.06
N PHE A 835 15.84 9.07 37.82
CA PHE A 835 16.17 7.67 38.11
C PHE A 835 17.36 7.17 37.28
N VAL A 836 17.30 7.28 35.96
CA VAL A 836 18.34 6.76 35.05
C VAL A 836 19.69 7.44 35.30
N ASP A 837 19.72 8.76 35.54
CA ASP A 837 20.94 9.48 35.89
C ASP A 837 21.56 9.00 37.21
N ASN A 838 20.75 8.63 38.19
CA ASN A 838 21.25 8.13 39.48
C ASN A 838 21.79 6.70 39.37
N VAL A 839 21.20 5.83 38.55
CA VAL A 839 21.76 4.52 38.21
C VAL A 839 23.10 4.69 37.47
N ARG A 840 23.14 5.53 36.42
CA ARG A 840 24.36 5.80 35.63
C ARG A 840 25.52 6.31 36.49
N LYS A 841 25.26 7.24 37.43
CA LYS A 841 26.26 7.73 38.40
C LYS A 841 26.76 6.61 39.32
N THR A 842 25.86 5.77 39.82
CA THR A 842 26.19 4.66 40.74
C THR A 842 27.07 3.63 40.05
N VAL A 843 26.68 3.16 38.86
CA VAL A 843 27.40 2.13 38.11
C VAL A 843 28.75 2.65 37.59
N ARG A 844 28.84 3.88 37.08
CA ARG A 844 30.13 4.50 36.71
C ARG A 844 31.04 4.74 37.92
N GLY A 845 30.48 5.04 39.09
CA GLY A 845 31.22 5.12 40.35
C GLY A 845 31.85 3.77 40.74
N GLN A 846 31.12 2.67 40.61
CA GLN A 846 31.64 1.32 40.87
C GLN A 846 32.74 0.89 39.88
N LEU A 847 32.59 1.23 38.59
CA LEU A 847 33.63 1.03 37.57
C LEU A 847 34.92 1.80 37.93
N GLY A 848 34.79 3.07 38.33
CA GLY A 848 35.93 3.90 38.78
C GLY A 848 36.62 3.41 40.06
N LEU A 849 35.96 2.54 40.84
CA LEU A 849 36.51 1.88 42.03
C LEU A 849 37.14 0.50 41.72
N GLY A 850 37.30 0.13 40.44
CA GLY A 850 37.86 -1.14 40.02
C GLY A 850 36.86 -2.30 39.93
N GLY A 851 35.56 -2.00 39.86
CA GLY A 851 34.51 -3.00 39.63
C GLY A 851 34.65 -3.69 38.26
N THR A 852 34.35 -4.99 38.22
CA THR A 852 34.40 -5.78 36.97
C THR A 852 33.29 -5.33 36.01
N ARG A 853 33.61 -4.97 34.76
CA ARG A 853 32.65 -4.41 33.80
C ARG A 853 31.41 -5.30 33.56
N MET A 854 31.55 -6.62 33.58
CA MET A 854 30.40 -7.54 33.52
C MET A 854 29.42 -7.39 34.72
N LYS A 855 29.93 -7.13 35.94
CA LYS A 855 29.06 -6.86 37.09
C LYS A 855 28.35 -5.51 36.97
N ALA A 856 29.01 -4.51 36.37
CA ALA A 856 28.41 -3.22 36.08
C ALA A 856 27.26 -3.34 35.04
N ILE A 857 27.44 -4.17 34.02
CA ILE A 857 26.39 -4.54 33.04
C ILE A 857 25.23 -5.25 33.75
N GLN A 858 25.51 -6.29 34.56
CA GLN A 858 24.49 -7.02 35.32
C GLN A 858 23.70 -6.13 36.29
N GLN A 859 24.36 -5.21 37.00
CA GLN A 859 23.71 -4.21 37.86
C GLN A 859 22.81 -3.27 37.05
N ALA A 860 23.32 -2.71 35.95
CA ALA A 860 22.53 -1.83 35.07
C ALA A 860 21.29 -2.51 34.50
N LEU A 861 21.36 -3.82 34.20
CA LEU A 861 20.21 -4.63 33.77
C LEU A 861 19.19 -4.86 34.90
N GLN A 862 19.65 -5.16 36.12
CA GLN A 862 18.78 -5.30 37.30
C GLN A 862 18.02 -4.00 37.62
N ASP A 863 18.67 -2.84 37.42
CA ASP A 863 18.06 -1.52 37.60
C ASP A 863 17.16 -1.08 36.41
N GLY A 864 17.06 -1.87 35.34
CA GLY A 864 16.22 -1.59 34.16
C GLY A 864 16.85 -0.65 33.13
N CYS A 865 18.16 -0.40 33.20
CA CYS A 865 18.91 0.49 32.31
C CYS A 865 19.58 -0.27 31.14
N TRP A 866 18.78 -1.04 30.40
CA TRP A 866 19.21 -1.90 29.28
C TRP A 866 20.04 -1.19 28.21
N ARG A 867 19.65 0.03 27.84
CA ARG A 867 20.40 0.86 26.87
C ARG A 867 21.81 1.17 27.39
N PHE A 868 21.92 1.71 28.60
CA PHE A 868 23.22 1.98 29.23
C PHE A 868 24.06 0.71 29.45
N ALA A 869 23.44 -0.45 29.69
CA ALA A 869 24.13 -1.74 29.76
C ALA A 869 24.74 -2.14 28.40
N LEU A 870 24.04 -1.87 27.28
CA LEU A 870 24.56 -2.04 25.93
C LEU A 870 25.66 -1.03 25.59
N GLU A 871 25.52 0.24 26.00
CA GLU A 871 26.58 1.26 25.86
C GLU A 871 27.87 0.85 26.59
N LEU A 872 27.77 0.30 27.81
CA LEU A 872 28.91 -0.25 28.57
C LEU A 872 29.52 -1.51 27.94
N TYR A 873 28.77 -2.22 27.09
CA TYR A 873 29.26 -3.37 26.35
C TYR A 873 30.04 -2.95 25.10
N GLU A 874 29.51 -2.00 24.33
CA GLU A 874 30.11 -1.52 23.08
C GLU A 874 31.47 -0.81 23.29
N GLU A 875 31.79 -0.39 24.51
CA GLU A 875 33.12 0.05 24.93
C GLU A 875 34.22 -1.06 24.87
N ASP A 876 33.86 -2.35 24.85
CA ASP A 876 34.80 -3.47 25.10
C ASP A 876 34.42 -4.79 24.38
N ILE A 877 33.95 -4.67 23.14
CA ILE A 877 33.39 -5.77 22.32
C ILE A 877 34.34 -6.97 22.22
N THR A 878 35.65 -6.75 22.17
CA THR A 878 36.66 -7.81 21.98
C THR A 878 36.90 -8.66 23.23
N ALA A 879 36.73 -8.12 24.43
CA ALA A 879 36.90 -8.86 25.68
C ALA A 879 35.71 -9.81 25.94
N PHE A 880 34.49 -9.35 25.66
CA PHE A 880 33.28 -10.12 25.90
C PHE A 880 32.85 -11.00 24.73
N GLY A 881 33.25 -10.66 23.50
CA GLY A 881 32.94 -11.44 22.29
C GLY A 881 33.52 -12.86 22.29
N GLN A 882 34.30 -13.26 23.31
CA GLN A 882 34.81 -14.61 23.53
C GLN A 882 34.01 -15.44 24.55
N ASP A 883 33.10 -14.84 25.33
CA ASP A 883 32.25 -15.57 26.29
C ASP A 883 30.84 -15.79 25.72
N PRO A 884 30.41 -17.04 25.47
CA PRO A 884 29.07 -17.33 24.96
C PRO A 884 27.92 -16.83 25.86
N ASN A 885 28.12 -16.72 27.18
CA ASN A 885 27.09 -16.18 28.08
C ASN A 885 26.91 -14.66 27.91
N SER A 886 28.01 -13.95 27.68
CA SER A 886 27.99 -12.55 27.29
C SER A 886 27.35 -12.37 25.91
N GLN A 887 27.71 -13.21 24.92
CA GLN A 887 27.11 -13.19 23.58
C GLN A 887 25.57 -13.26 23.63
N ASP A 888 25.04 -14.24 24.35
CA ASP A 888 23.61 -14.47 24.55
C ASP A 888 22.91 -13.30 25.28
N LEU A 889 23.56 -12.69 26.28
CA LEU A 889 23.04 -11.51 26.98
C LEU A 889 22.92 -10.26 26.08
N ILE A 890 23.84 -10.09 25.12
CA ILE A 890 23.77 -8.97 24.16
C ILE A 890 22.67 -9.22 23.14
N ALA A 891 22.44 -10.46 22.72
CA ALA A 891 21.34 -10.79 21.82
C ALA A 891 19.98 -10.35 22.39
N ASP A 892 19.76 -10.56 23.69
CA ASP A 892 18.62 -10.03 24.46
C ASP A 892 18.60 -8.48 24.45
N MET A 893 19.73 -7.82 24.79
CA MET A 893 19.82 -6.35 24.82
C MET A 893 19.55 -5.71 23.44
N LEU A 894 20.04 -6.31 22.35
CA LEU A 894 19.84 -5.86 20.97
C LEU A 894 18.39 -6.06 20.52
N LEU A 895 17.78 -7.20 20.87
CA LEU A 895 16.37 -7.49 20.56
C LEU A 895 15.44 -6.47 21.23
N ILE A 896 15.68 -6.19 22.52
CA ILE A 896 14.92 -5.20 23.30
C ILE A 896 15.17 -3.77 22.81
N GLY A 897 16.38 -3.47 22.30
CA GLY A 897 16.72 -2.19 21.66
C GLY A 897 16.36 -2.07 20.17
N GLY A 898 15.62 -3.03 19.60
CA GLY A 898 15.15 -2.98 18.21
C GLY A 898 16.20 -3.31 17.13
N ARG A 899 17.43 -3.69 17.51
CA ARG A 899 18.52 -4.09 16.60
C ARG A 899 18.39 -5.57 16.21
N LEU A 900 17.25 -5.90 15.59
CA LEU A 900 16.81 -7.27 15.32
C LEU A 900 17.77 -8.07 14.42
N GLU A 901 18.36 -7.42 13.40
CA GLU A 901 19.30 -8.05 12.48
C GLU A 901 20.63 -8.44 13.15
N GLU A 902 21.14 -7.57 14.02
CA GLU A 902 22.36 -7.81 14.80
C GLU A 902 22.13 -8.87 15.88
N SER A 903 20.99 -8.82 16.58
CA SER A 903 20.57 -9.85 17.54
C SER A 903 20.51 -11.23 16.88
N TRP A 904 19.85 -11.32 15.71
CA TRP A 904 19.69 -12.59 14.99
C TRP A 904 21.01 -13.14 14.46
N THR A 905 21.79 -12.33 13.74
CA THR A 905 23.08 -12.76 13.17
C THR A 905 24.04 -13.22 14.27
N LEU A 906 24.02 -12.57 15.44
CA LEU A 906 24.72 -13.04 16.63
C LEU A 906 24.20 -14.42 17.06
N THR A 907 22.89 -14.58 17.33
CA THR A 907 22.33 -15.86 17.80
C THR A 907 22.53 -17.04 16.85
N GLU A 908 22.34 -16.88 15.54
CA GLU A 908 22.55 -17.99 14.60
C GLU A 908 24.05 -18.34 14.46
N SER A 909 24.95 -17.33 14.52
CA SER A 909 26.40 -17.60 14.46
C SER A 909 26.89 -18.48 15.62
N MET A 910 26.24 -18.37 16.79
CA MET A 910 26.55 -19.14 17.99
C MET A 910 26.19 -20.62 17.88
N GLU A 911 25.35 -21.06 16.92
CA GLU A 911 25.09 -22.50 16.69
C GLU A 911 26.41 -23.26 16.43
N THR A 912 27.38 -22.60 15.79
CA THR A 912 28.70 -23.17 15.49
C THR A 912 29.66 -23.25 16.69
N SER A 913 29.39 -22.52 17.77
CA SER A 913 30.22 -22.47 18.99
C SER A 913 29.59 -23.19 20.19
N LEU A 914 28.44 -23.86 19.99
CA LEU A 914 27.77 -24.63 21.04
C LEU A 914 28.67 -25.74 21.63
N PRO A 915 28.66 -25.95 22.95
CA PRO A 915 29.38 -27.05 23.58
C PRO A 915 28.76 -28.39 23.18
N PRO A 916 29.57 -29.44 22.93
CA PRO A 916 29.05 -30.76 22.55
C PRO A 916 28.21 -31.38 23.69
N ALA A 917 27.19 -32.16 23.30
CA ALA A 917 26.26 -32.80 24.23
C ALA A 917 26.99 -33.64 25.29
N GLY A 918 26.51 -33.58 26.54
CA GLY A 918 27.18 -34.20 27.70
C GLY A 918 28.31 -33.38 28.33
N THR A 919 28.68 -32.20 27.81
CA THR A 919 29.62 -31.30 28.50
C THR A 919 28.96 -30.73 29.77
N PRO A 920 29.59 -30.79 30.97
CA PRO A 920 29.02 -30.26 32.21
C PRO A 920 28.60 -28.78 32.09
N GLY A 921 27.32 -28.49 32.33
CA GLY A 921 26.72 -27.15 32.16
C GLY A 921 26.42 -26.76 30.71
N GLY A 922 26.93 -27.48 29.71
CA GLY A 922 26.74 -27.17 28.29
C GLY A 922 25.29 -27.26 27.83
N GLU A 923 24.51 -28.21 28.37
CA GLU A 923 23.07 -28.33 28.05
C GLU A 923 22.25 -27.14 28.58
N VAL A 924 22.60 -26.61 29.76
CA VAL A 924 21.95 -25.41 30.33
C VAL A 924 22.22 -24.18 29.46
N PHE A 925 23.46 -24.04 28.97
CA PHE A 925 23.83 -22.99 28.04
C PHE A 925 23.10 -23.13 26.69
N SER A 926 23.15 -24.32 26.07
CA SER A 926 22.44 -24.60 24.81
C SER A 926 20.94 -24.34 24.93
N SER A 927 20.34 -24.66 26.07
CA SER A 927 18.94 -24.39 26.37
C SER A 927 18.63 -22.90 26.54
N LYS A 928 19.54 -22.11 27.14
CA LYS A 928 19.38 -20.63 27.17
C LYS A 928 19.45 -20.05 25.75
N TRP A 929 20.49 -20.43 24.99
CA TRP A 929 20.69 -20.03 23.61
C TRP A 929 19.51 -20.37 22.69
N ARG A 930 18.93 -21.58 22.79
CA ARG A 930 17.77 -21.98 21.99
C ARG A 930 16.58 -21.03 22.16
N ASN A 931 16.33 -20.57 23.40
CA ASN A 931 15.24 -19.63 23.67
C ASN A 931 15.54 -18.22 23.16
N SER A 932 16.78 -17.73 23.32
CA SER A 932 17.19 -16.43 22.76
C SER A 932 17.12 -16.43 21.22
N CYS A 933 17.60 -17.50 20.59
CA CYS A 933 17.61 -17.68 19.14
C CYS A 933 16.20 -17.92 18.55
N SER A 934 15.32 -18.64 19.27
CA SER A 934 13.92 -18.80 18.86
C SER A 934 13.13 -17.50 18.98
N LEU A 935 13.37 -16.69 20.03
CA LEU A 935 12.80 -15.35 20.15
C LEU A 935 13.30 -14.41 19.04
N ALA A 936 14.60 -14.41 18.74
CA ALA A 936 15.16 -13.63 17.63
C ALA A 936 14.52 -14.01 16.29
N ASN A 937 14.46 -15.31 15.96
CA ASN A 937 13.78 -15.80 14.76
C ASN A 937 12.29 -15.43 14.71
N LEU A 938 11.57 -15.49 15.83
CA LEU A 938 10.16 -15.10 15.92
C LEU A 938 9.99 -13.61 15.57
N MET A 939 10.82 -12.70 16.09
CA MET A 939 10.71 -11.27 15.80
C MET A 939 10.84 -10.96 14.29
N ILE A 940 11.69 -11.69 13.59
CA ILE A 940 11.92 -11.55 12.14
C ILE A 940 10.77 -12.16 11.34
N GLY A 941 9.96 -13.04 11.94
CA GLY A 941 8.94 -13.82 11.24
C GLY A 941 9.49 -15.07 10.57
N ASN A 942 10.47 -15.72 11.22
CA ASN A 942 10.92 -17.09 10.93
C ASN A 942 10.38 -18.05 12.02
N GLU A 943 9.05 -18.10 12.15
CA GLU A 943 8.39 -18.89 13.20
C GLU A 943 8.70 -20.39 13.09
N GLU A 944 9.06 -20.90 11.91
CA GLU A 944 9.43 -22.31 11.68
C GLU A 944 10.70 -22.71 12.43
N ARG A 945 11.79 -21.93 12.32
CA ARG A 945 13.03 -22.13 13.11
C ARG A 945 12.77 -21.93 14.60
N SER A 946 11.89 -21.01 14.97
CA SER A 946 11.51 -20.78 16.36
C SER A 946 10.81 -22.01 16.96
N ILE A 947 9.83 -22.57 16.24
CA ILE A 947 9.11 -23.80 16.60
C ILE A 947 10.07 -25.00 16.68
N GLN A 948 11.01 -25.12 15.74
CA GLN A 948 12.05 -26.15 15.79
C GLN A 948 12.88 -26.04 17.07
N LEU A 949 13.46 -24.88 17.36
CA LEU A 949 14.37 -24.67 18.49
C LEU A 949 13.68 -24.92 19.85
N TRP A 950 12.44 -24.47 20.05
CA TRP A 950 11.67 -24.83 21.27
C TRP A 950 11.38 -26.34 21.33
N THR A 951 10.97 -26.97 20.22
CA THR A 951 10.67 -28.42 20.19
C THR A 951 11.92 -29.27 20.44
N GLU A 952 13.10 -28.81 20.02
CA GLU A 952 14.39 -29.40 20.33
C GLU A 952 14.79 -29.20 21.79
N ASP A 953 14.53 -28.02 22.38
CA ASP A 953 14.84 -27.78 23.79
C ASP A 953 13.94 -28.60 24.73
N GLN A 954 12.65 -28.71 24.44
CA GLN A 954 11.74 -29.63 25.15
C GLN A 954 12.28 -31.07 25.15
N GLN A 955 12.72 -31.57 24.00
CA GLN A 955 13.33 -32.90 23.91
C GLN A 955 14.67 -32.98 24.67
N SER A 956 15.43 -31.89 24.75
CA SER A 956 16.65 -31.79 25.56
C SER A 956 16.33 -31.87 27.05
N LEU A 957 15.34 -31.10 27.52
CA LEU A 957 14.87 -31.08 28.91
C LEU A 957 14.31 -32.44 29.33
N GLN A 958 13.45 -33.07 28.52
CA GLN A 958 12.92 -34.42 28.78
C GLN A 958 14.02 -35.49 28.94
N ARG A 959 15.04 -35.46 28.06
CA ARG A 959 16.20 -36.36 28.16
C ARG A 959 17.01 -36.05 29.42
N GLY A 960 17.21 -34.77 29.74
CA GLY A 960 17.91 -34.30 30.95
C GLY A 960 17.23 -34.73 32.25
N ALA A 961 15.91 -34.59 32.34
CA ALA A 961 15.09 -35.05 33.46
C ALA A 961 15.17 -36.58 33.62
N ALA A 962 14.96 -37.34 32.53
CA ALA A 962 15.07 -38.80 32.55
C ALA A 962 16.47 -39.30 32.96
N MET A 963 17.54 -38.68 32.44
CA MET A 963 18.91 -39.03 32.82
C MET A 963 19.26 -38.61 34.26
N SER A 964 18.68 -37.51 34.75
CA SER A 964 18.80 -37.09 36.15
C SER A 964 18.11 -38.10 37.09
N ALA A 965 16.87 -38.49 36.80
CA ALA A 965 16.16 -39.52 37.56
C ALA A 965 16.89 -40.88 37.56
N LEU A 966 17.47 -41.29 36.42
CA LEU A 966 18.27 -42.51 36.31
C LEU A 966 19.61 -42.44 37.08
N SER A 967 20.30 -41.31 37.05
CA SER A 967 21.58 -41.14 37.78
C SER A 967 21.40 -41.00 39.29
N LEU A 968 20.25 -40.48 39.74
CA LEU A 968 19.87 -40.40 41.16
C LEU A 968 19.20 -41.68 41.69
N ALA A 969 19.03 -42.70 40.85
CA ALA A 969 18.34 -43.93 41.23
C ALA A 969 19.04 -44.68 42.40
N PRO A 970 18.30 -45.29 43.35
CA PRO A 970 18.89 -45.98 44.52
C PRO A 970 19.83 -47.16 44.22
N LEU A 971 19.88 -47.63 42.97
CA LEU A 971 20.80 -48.68 42.49
C LEU A 971 22.14 -48.12 42.00
N VAL A 972 22.22 -46.81 41.74
CA VAL A 972 23.42 -46.12 41.23
C VAL A 972 24.16 -45.40 42.35
N ILE A 973 23.43 -44.67 43.20
CA ILE A 973 23.99 -44.00 44.38
C ILE A 973 23.82 -44.90 45.60
N GLY A 974 24.81 -45.74 45.88
CA GLY A 974 24.89 -46.49 47.13
C GLY A 974 25.23 -45.55 48.30
N PRO A 975 24.30 -45.27 49.24
CA PRO A 975 24.56 -44.30 50.30
C PRO A 975 25.56 -44.85 51.34
N PRO A 976 26.44 -44.00 51.92
CA PRO A 976 27.32 -44.43 53.00
C PRO A 976 26.50 -44.85 54.23
N PRO A 977 26.84 -45.95 54.94
CA PRO A 977 25.97 -46.63 55.91
C PRO A 977 25.81 -45.91 57.27
N LYS A 978 25.89 -44.56 57.28
CA LYS A 978 25.75 -43.70 58.47
C LYS A 978 24.85 -42.48 58.26
N MET A 979 24.40 -42.19 57.03
CA MET A 979 23.42 -41.14 56.74
C MET A 979 22.46 -41.62 55.66
N ASP A 980 21.16 -41.56 55.95
CA ASP A 980 20.14 -41.76 54.93
C ASP A 980 19.96 -40.48 54.12
N LEU A 981 20.67 -40.39 52.99
CA LEU A 981 20.59 -39.25 52.08
C LEU A 981 19.38 -39.33 51.13
N ARG A 982 18.59 -40.41 51.17
CA ARG A 982 17.46 -40.61 50.24
C ARG A 982 16.42 -39.47 50.31
N PRO A 983 16.04 -38.91 51.48
CA PRO A 983 15.11 -37.78 51.53
C PRO A 983 15.68 -36.50 50.88
N LEU A 984 16.99 -36.25 51.03
CA LEU A 984 17.67 -35.09 50.45
C LEU A 984 17.81 -35.23 48.93
N LEU A 985 18.15 -36.42 48.45
CA LEU A 985 18.25 -36.73 47.02
C LEU A 985 16.85 -36.71 46.36
N ALA A 986 15.82 -37.22 47.04
CA ALA A 986 14.44 -37.16 46.56
C ALA A 986 13.91 -35.71 46.50
N SER A 987 14.23 -34.87 47.48
CA SER A 987 13.79 -33.46 47.48
C SER A 987 14.53 -32.61 46.44
N THR A 988 15.83 -32.85 46.21
CA THR A 988 16.58 -32.18 45.13
C THR A 988 16.20 -32.70 43.75
N TRP A 989 15.86 -33.99 43.61
CA TRP A 989 15.25 -34.52 42.37
C TRP A 989 13.92 -33.82 42.10
N ALA A 990 12.95 -33.90 43.02
CA ALA A 990 11.63 -33.31 42.85
C ALA A 990 11.67 -31.78 42.58
N PHE A 991 12.57 -31.05 43.24
CA PHE A 991 12.76 -29.62 42.97
C PHE A 991 13.26 -29.34 41.55
N ASN A 992 14.27 -30.09 41.08
CA ASN A 992 14.80 -29.93 39.73
C ASN A 992 13.79 -30.37 38.66
N ASP A 993 13.04 -31.44 38.92
CA ASP A 993 12.00 -32.00 38.04
C ASP A 993 10.87 -30.97 37.84
N LEU A 994 10.34 -30.40 38.93
CA LEU A 994 9.32 -29.34 38.87
C LEU A 994 9.78 -28.10 38.09
N GLN A 995 11.03 -27.67 38.26
CA GLN A 995 11.60 -26.53 37.53
C GLN A 995 11.79 -26.83 36.03
N GLN A 996 12.17 -28.07 35.67
CA GLN A 996 12.31 -28.48 34.28
C GLN A 996 10.96 -28.67 33.58
N ILE A 997 9.96 -29.23 34.27
CA ILE A 997 8.62 -29.48 33.74
C ILE A 997 7.86 -28.17 33.45
N GLU A 998 7.90 -27.18 34.36
CA GLU A 998 7.26 -25.88 34.10
C GLU A 998 7.96 -25.16 32.93
N ARG A 999 9.28 -25.29 32.77
CA ARG A 999 9.99 -24.77 31.60
C ARG A 999 9.60 -25.48 30.29
N GLU A 1000 9.56 -26.81 30.28
CA GLU A 1000 9.08 -27.59 29.12
C GLU A 1000 7.65 -27.16 28.72
N THR A 1001 6.82 -26.85 29.72
CA THR A 1001 5.45 -26.36 29.53
C THR A 1001 5.43 -24.97 28.89
N GLN A 1002 6.31 -24.05 29.30
CA GLN A 1002 6.43 -22.72 28.70
C GLN A 1002 6.94 -22.78 27.25
N ASP A 1003 7.93 -23.63 26.96
CA ASP A 1003 8.39 -23.87 25.59
C ASP A 1003 7.28 -24.51 24.72
N ALA A 1004 6.43 -25.36 25.30
CA ALA A 1004 5.24 -25.90 24.62
C ALA A 1004 4.25 -24.79 24.22
N VAL A 1005 3.99 -23.87 25.15
CA VAL A 1005 3.07 -22.74 24.95
C VAL A 1005 3.63 -21.79 23.89
N HIS A 1006 4.91 -21.42 23.94
CA HIS A 1006 5.54 -20.59 22.91
C HIS A 1006 5.50 -21.24 21.53
N ALA A 1007 5.83 -22.54 21.43
CA ALA A 1007 5.76 -23.28 20.18
C ALA A 1007 4.32 -23.49 19.65
N ALA A 1008 3.31 -23.48 20.53
CA ALA A 1008 1.89 -23.52 20.14
C ALA A 1008 1.35 -22.15 19.72
N LEU A 1009 1.75 -21.06 20.38
CA LEU A 1009 1.40 -19.69 19.99
C LEU A 1009 2.00 -19.34 18.62
N ALA A 1010 3.23 -19.77 18.34
CA ALA A 1010 3.83 -19.65 17.02
C ALA A 1010 3.08 -20.47 15.95
N ASP A 1011 2.61 -21.69 16.26
CA ASP A 1011 1.72 -22.45 15.36
C ASP A 1011 0.39 -21.71 15.12
N LEU A 1012 -0.20 -21.06 16.12
CA LEU A 1012 -1.40 -20.22 15.94
C LEU A 1012 -1.13 -19.00 15.04
N VAL A 1013 0.04 -18.37 15.14
CA VAL A 1013 0.50 -17.29 14.24
C VAL A 1013 0.67 -17.79 12.79
N CYS A 1014 1.10 -19.05 12.62
CA CYS A 1014 1.21 -19.74 11.33
C CYS A 1014 -0.09 -20.41 10.84
N SER A 1015 -1.23 -20.20 11.50
CA SER A 1015 -2.53 -20.84 11.20
C SER A 1015 -2.55 -22.38 11.32
N ARG A 1016 -1.56 -22.98 11.99
CA ARG A 1016 -1.39 -24.42 12.22
C ARG A 1016 -2.23 -24.90 13.42
N ASN A 1017 -3.51 -24.54 13.43
CA ASN A 1017 -4.44 -24.69 14.57
C ASN A 1017 -4.46 -26.10 15.19
N GLN A 1018 -4.43 -27.15 14.36
CA GLN A 1018 -4.45 -28.54 14.84
C GLN A 1018 -3.16 -28.94 15.57
N THR A 1019 -2.01 -28.46 15.10
CA THR A 1019 -0.71 -28.67 15.76
C THR A 1019 -0.63 -27.91 17.08
N ALA A 1020 -1.12 -26.66 17.12
CA ALA A 1020 -1.22 -25.87 18.34
C ALA A 1020 -2.14 -26.53 19.38
N ALA A 1021 -3.34 -26.98 18.97
CA ALA A 1021 -4.26 -27.70 19.84
C ALA A 1021 -3.62 -28.94 20.44
N LYS A 1022 -2.93 -29.77 19.62
CA LYS A 1022 -2.22 -30.94 20.13
C LYS A 1022 -1.12 -30.54 21.14
N LYS A 1023 -0.24 -29.58 20.81
CA LYS A 1023 0.83 -29.13 21.72
C LYS A 1023 0.30 -28.65 23.06
N LEU A 1024 -0.82 -27.91 23.07
CA LEU A 1024 -1.46 -27.44 24.29
C LEU A 1024 -2.09 -28.58 25.11
N THR A 1025 -2.67 -29.60 24.47
CA THR A 1025 -3.16 -30.81 25.15
C THR A 1025 -2.00 -31.64 25.72
N ASP A 1026 -1.00 -31.96 24.89
CA ASP A 1026 0.22 -32.69 25.28
C ASP A 1026 0.92 -32.03 26.49
N ALA A 1027 0.89 -30.69 26.58
CA ALA A 1027 1.44 -29.92 27.70
C ALA A 1027 0.57 -30.00 28.97
N LEU A 1028 -0.76 -29.86 28.83
CA LEU A 1028 -1.71 -29.93 29.95
C LEU A 1028 -1.78 -31.32 30.58
N GLU A 1029 -1.59 -32.37 29.79
CA GLU A 1029 -1.50 -33.77 30.26
C GLU A 1029 -0.21 -34.03 31.05
N ARG A 1030 0.92 -33.40 30.69
CA ARG A 1030 2.21 -33.55 31.42
C ARG A 1030 2.26 -32.71 32.69
N ASN A 1031 1.73 -31.49 32.66
CA ASN A 1031 1.78 -30.56 33.79
C ASN A 1031 0.39 -29.96 34.07
N PRO A 1032 -0.51 -30.71 34.75
CA PRO A 1032 -1.85 -30.22 35.08
C PRO A 1032 -1.86 -28.99 36.02
N GLU A 1033 -0.78 -28.79 36.78
CA GLU A 1033 -0.66 -27.76 37.83
C GLU A 1033 0.11 -26.50 37.36
N THR A 1034 0.40 -26.39 36.06
CA THR A 1034 1.21 -25.30 35.49
C THR A 1034 0.68 -23.89 35.79
N VAL A 1035 1.61 -22.94 35.99
CA VAL A 1035 1.31 -21.51 36.13
C VAL A 1035 0.65 -20.94 34.87
N SER A 1036 0.77 -21.62 33.73
CA SER A 1036 0.12 -21.26 32.46
C SER A 1036 -1.28 -21.87 32.26
N ARG A 1037 -1.85 -22.59 33.23
CA ARG A 1037 -3.04 -23.44 33.03
C ARG A 1037 -4.22 -22.66 32.46
N VAL A 1038 -4.55 -21.50 33.01
CA VAL A 1038 -5.68 -20.67 32.54
C VAL A 1038 -5.47 -20.21 31.10
N ARG A 1039 -4.23 -19.87 30.72
CA ARG A 1039 -3.84 -19.50 29.34
C ARG A 1039 -4.02 -20.69 28.38
N ILE A 1040 -3.52 -21.87 28.76
CA ILE A 1040 -3.64 -23.11 27.97
C ILE A 1040 -5.13 -23.49 27.77
N VAL A 1041 -5.90 -23.52 28.85
CA VAL A 1041 -7.35 -23.82 28.86
C VAL A 1041 -8.12 -22.80 28.01
N TYR A 1042 -7.78 -21.51 28.08
CA TYR A 1042 -8.40 -20.47 27.25
C TYR A 1042 -8.19 -20.72 25.75
N TYR A 1043 -6.95 -20.93 25.30
CA TYR A 1043 -6.64 -21.19 23.89
C TYR A 1043 -7.19 -22.54 23.40
N LEU A 1044 -7.17 -23.59 24.23
CA LEU A 1044 -7.84 -24.86 23.90
C LEU A 1044 -9.35 -24.66 23.71
N SER A 1045 -10.03 -23.93 24.60
CA SER A 1045 -11.48 -23.68 24.49
C SER A 1045 -11.88 -22.87 23.24
N LEU A 1046 -10.95 -22.10 22.66
CA LEU A 1046 -11.13 -21.42 21.37
C LEU A 1046 -11.00 -22.38 20.18
N LEU A 1047 -10.09 -23.35 20.29
CA LEU A 1047 -9.77 -24.36 19.27
C LEU A 1047 -10.82 -25.49 19.21
N THR A 1048 -11.28 -25.99 20.36
CA THR A 1048 -12.23 -27.13 20.44
C THR A 1048 -13.71 -26.71 20.54
N ASP A 1049 -13.99 -25.48 21.00
CA ASP A 1049 -15.30 -25.00 21.51
C ASP A 1049 -15.76 -25.62 22.83
N GLU A 1050 -15.00 -26.55 23.40
CA GLU A 1050 -15.39 -27.28 24.60
C GLU A 1050 -15.11 -26.45 25.86
N PRO A 1051 -16.04 -26.42 26.85
CA PRO A 1051 -15.82 -25.74 28.12
C PRO A 1051 -14.90 -26.59 29.01
N LEU A 1052 -13.59 -26.37 28.87
CA LEU A 1052 -12.56 -27.02 29.66
C LEU A 1052 -12.43 -26.42 31.07
N GLU A 1053 -12.08 -27.27 32.04
CA GLU A 1053 -12.02 -26.89 33.45
C GLU A 1053 -10.80 -26.04 33.79
N ILE A 1054 -11.06 -24.83 34.29
CA ILE A 1054 -10.06 -23.80 34.60
C ILE A 1054 -9.24 -24.20 35.84
N GLU A 1055 -9.89 -24.79 36.84
CA GLU A 1055 -9.26 -25.19 38.10
C GLU A 1055 -8.29 -26.38 37.91
N PRO A 1056 -7.16 -26.43 38.64
CA PRO A 1056 -6.24 -27.56 38.64
C PRO A 1056 -6.81 -28.78 39.41
N PRO A 1057 -6.44 -30.02 39.03
CA PRO A 1057 -6.91 -31.23 39.71
C PRO A 1057 -6.62 -31.26 41.22
N SER A 1058 -5.52 -30.63 41.69
CA SER A 1058 -5.18 -30.53 43.12
C SER A 1058 -6.29 -29.90 43.97
N LEU A 1059 -7.04 -28.93 43.43
CA LEU A 1059 -8.12 -28.24 44.15
C LEU A 1059 -9.47 -28.98 44.08
N GLN A 1060 -9.58 -30.03 43.25
CA GLN A 1060 -10.78 -30.86 43.13
C GLN A 1060 -10.83 -31.99 44.17
N ILE A 1061 -9.78 -32.18 44.96
CA ILE A 1061 -9.70 -33.23 46.00
C ILE A 1061 -10.70 -32.90 47.14
N PRO A 1062 -11.70 -33.76 47.43
CA PRO A 1062 -12.66 -33.48 48.49
C PRO A 1062 -12.01 -33.51 49.87
N THR A 1063 -11.93 -32.36 50.53
CA THR A 1063 -11.46 -32.25 51.92
C THR A 1063 -12.50 -32.77 52.90
N TRP A 1064 -12.47 -34.08 53.17
CA TRP A 1064 -13.27 -34.67 54.25
C TRP A 1064 -12.78 -34.14 55.60
N GLY A 1065 -13.72 -33.68 56.44
CA GLY A 1065 -13.42 -32.76 57.55
C GLY A 1065 -12.45 -33.27 58.63
N ASP A 1066 -12.30 -34.59 58.75
CA ASP A 1066 -11.45 -35.22 59.77
C ASP A 1066 -9.99 -35.42 59.32
N MET A 1067 -9.67 -35.14 58.04
CA MET A 1067 -8.36 -35.46 57.43
C MET A 1067 -7.17 -34.66 58.00
N PHE A 1068 -7.43 -33.61 58.78
CA PHE A 1068 -6.42 -32.78 59.44
C PHE A 1068 -6.75 -32.48 60.92
N ALA A 1069 -7.52 -33.36 61.58
CA ALA A 1069 -7.68 -33.30 63.03
C ALA A 1069 -6.34 -33.59 63.74
N GLU A 1070 -6.02 -32.88 64.82
CA GLU A 1070 -4.80 -33.12 65.58
C GLU A 1070 -4.82 -34.51 66.23
N ASP A 1071 -3.78 -35.32 65.98
CA ASP A 1071 -3.59 -36.61 66.65
C ASP A 1071 -3.55 -36.42 68.17
N THR A 1072 -4.64 -36.80 68.83
CA THR A 1072 -4.75 -36.75 70.29
C THR A 1072 -3.76 -37.76 70.89
N PRO A 1073 -2.89 -37.39 71.85
CA PRO A 1073 -1.84 -38.29 72.33
C PRO A 1073 -2.40 -39.61 72.88
N ALA A 1074 -2.07 -40.71 72.23
CA ALA A 1074 -2.55 -42.04 72.61
C ALA A 1074 -1.79 -42.57 73.84
N ASP A 1075 -2.49 -42.68 74.97
CA ASP A 1075 -2.06 -43.49 76.11
C ASP A 1075 -2.13 -45.00 75.76
N PRO A 1076 -1.35 -45.89 76.42
CA PRO A 1076 -0.78 -47.05 75.73
C PRO A 1076 -1.57 -48.37 75.78
N MET A 1077 -1.31 -49.20 74.75
CA MET A 1077 -1.61 -50.65 74.60
C MET A 1077 -3.07 -51.08 74.39
N GLY A 1078 -3.35 -51.76 73.26
CA GLY A 1078 -4.70 -52.20 72.88
C GLY A 1078 -4.78 -53.28 71.78
N GLU A 1079 -3.92 -54.30 71.81
CA GLU A 1079 -3.94 -55.52 70.97
C GLU A 1079 -3.83 -55.38 69.43
N ALA A 1080 -3.60 -56.50 68.75
CA ALA A 1080 -3.28 -56.60 67.32
C ALA A 1080 -4.49 -57.04 66.47
N PRO A 1081 -4.58 -56.63 65.19
CA PRO A 1081 -5.73 -56.92 64.35
C PRO A 1081 -5.82 -58.40 63.93
N LYS A 1082 -7.05 -58.88 63.70
CA LYS A 1082 -7.32 -60.13 62.96
C LYS A 1082 -7.81 -59.81 61.56
N GLU A 1083 -7.36 -60.62 60.60
CA GLU A 1083 -7.71 -60.49 59.18
C GLU A 1083 -9.19 -60.81 58.90
N PRO A 1084 -9.77 -60.25 57.82
CA PRO A 1084 -11.17 -60.46 57.46
C PRO A 1084 -11.41 -61.75 56.66
N MET A 1085 -12.66 -62.20 56.61
CA MET A 1085 -13.18 -63.06 55.53
C MET A 1085 -14.44 -62.43 54.91
N PRO A 1086 -14.77 -62.72 53.62
CA PRO A 1086 -15.71 -61.92 52.84
C PRO A 1086 -17.03 -62.65 52.50
N GLU A 1087 -17.75 -62.09 51.51
CA GLU A 1087 -18.98 -62.55 50.83
C GLU A 1087 -20.32 -62.08 51.42
N GLY A 1088 -21.26 -61.76 50.52
CA GLY A 1088 -22.56 -61.11 50.81
C GLY A 1088 -23.77 -62.03 50.48
N PRO A 1089 -24.82 -61.59 49.75
CA PRO A 1089 -25.12 -60.25 49.21
C PRO A 1089 -26.60 -59.79 49.42
N ALA A 1090 -27.05 -58.83 48.59
CA ALA A 1090 -28.44 -58.48 48.20
C ALA A 1090 -29.14 -57.23 48.80
N LYS A 1091 -29.84 -56.53 47.91
CA LYS A 1091 -30.67 -55.31 48.05
C LYS A 1091 -32.17 -55.69 48.25
N PRO A 1092 -33.16 -54.76 48.27
CA PRO A 1092 -33.17 -53.30 48.57
C PRO A 1092 -34.24 -52.93 49.66
N LYS A 1093 -34.44 -51.62 49.90
CA LYS A 1093 -35.76 -51.07 50.29
C LYS A 1093 -36.19 -49.99 49.29
N THR A 1094 -37.51 -49.77 49.20
CA THR A 1094 -38.18 -48.86 48.26
C THR A 1094 -38.58 -47.54 48.90
N ASP A 1095 -38.38 -46.44 48.18
CA ASP A 1095 -38.89 -45.11 48.55
C ASP A 1095 -40.33 -44.86 48.07
N ALA A 1096 -41.03 -43.96 48.77
CA ALA A 1096 -42.25 -43.29 48.32
C ALA A 1096 -42.34 -41.86 48.94
N PRO A 1097 -42.78 -40.83 48.20
CA PRO A 1097 -42.76 -39.42 48.64
C PRO A 1097 -44.03 -39.01 49.44
N PRO A 1098 -44.07 -37.81 50.09
CA PRO A 1098 -44.86 -36.71 49.49
C PRO A 1098 -44.52 -35.23 49.85
N ALA A 1099 -45.07 -34.35 48.99
CA ALA A 1099 -45.41 -32.91 49.04
C ALA A 1099 -45.41 -32.02 50.34
N ALA A 1100 -44.71 -30.87 50.23
CA ALA A 1100 -45.15 -29.44 50.29
C ALA A 1100 -46.01 -28.79 51.43
N LYS A 1101 -45.76 -27.46 51.65
CA LYS A 1101 -46.51 -26.37 52.41
C LYS A 1101 -46.01 -26.03 53.84
N PRO A 1102 -46.33 -24.84 54.44
CA PRO A 1102 -46.45 -23.45 53.92
C PRO A 1102 -45.80 -22.35 54.86
N ASN A 1103 -46.23 -21.07 54.76
CA ASN A 1103 -45.71 -19.82 55.40
C ASN A 1103 -46.19 -19.48 56.85
N GLU A 1104 -45.68 -18.33 57.37
CA GLU A 1104 -46.20 -17.38 58.42
C GLU A 1104 -45.55 -17.42 59.84
N GLU A 1105 -45.39 -16.33 60.63
CA GLU A 1105 -45.11 -14.88 60.37
C GLU A 1105 -44.67 -14.12 61.69
N LYS A 1106 -43.74 -13.13 61.61
CA LYS A 1106 -43.55 -11.94 62.54
C LYS A 1106 -43.21 -12.17 64.06
N PRO A 1107 -43.03 -11.14 64.95
CA PRO A 1107 -42.80 -9.67 64.79
C PRO A 1107 -41.63 -9.04 65.65
N SER A 1108 -41.45 -7.70 65.52
CA SER A 1108 -40.80 -6.73 66.47
C SER A 1108 -39.27 -6.80 66.73
N GLU A 1109 -38.49 -5.72 66.90
CA GLU A 1109 -38.64 -4.24 66.77
C GLU A 1109 -37.20 -3.59 66.82
N ALA A 1110 -36.89 -2.28 66.82
CA ALA A 1110 -37.63 -1.01 66.99
C ALA A 1110 -37.13 0.15 66.06
N LYS A 1111 -36.58 1.25 66.62
CA LYS A 1111 -36.27 2.58 66.01
C LYS A 1111 -35.41 3.45 66.96
N PRO A 1112 -35.04 4.72 66.65
CA PRO A 1112 -35.13 5.49 65.38
C PRO A 1112 -33.73 5.63 64.74
N ALA A 1113 -33.20 6.67 64.05
CA ALA A 1113 -33.56 8.01 63.49
C ALA A 1113 -32.45 8.34 62.45
N ALA A 1114 -32.42 9.38 61.60
CA ALA A 1114 -33.34 10.26 60.84
C ALA A 1114 -32.42 11.08 59.88
N SER A 1115 -32.79 11.86 58.85
CA SER A 1115 -34.06 12.35 58.25
C SER A 1115 -33.83 12.53 56.72
N ALA A 1116 -34.79 12.24 55.83
CA ALA A 1116 -35.81 13.16 55.27
C ALA A 1116 -35.26 14.36 54.44
N THR A 1117 -35.76 14.72 53.24
CA THR A 1117 -36.87 14.19 52.39
C THR A 1117 -36.73 14.74 50.95
N SER A 1118 -37.04 13.97 49.89
CA SER A 1118 -38.19 14.07 48.94
C SER A 1118 -38.70 15.49 48.53
N SER A 1119 -39.28 15.72 47.34
CA SER A 1119 -39.95 14.83 46.36
C SER A 1119 -40.03 15.40 44.93
N GLU A 1120 -39.83 14.54 43.91
CA GLU A 1120 -40.82 14.00 42.93
C GLU A 1120 -42.19 14.73 42.65
N PRO A 1121 -42.92 14.44 41.53
CA PRO A 1121 -42.80 15.17 40.24
C PRO A 1121 -44.17 15.56 39.57
N GLU A 1122 -44.18 16.23 38.41
CA GLU A 1122 -45.32 16.22 37.46
C GLU A 1122 -45.00 16.66 36.00
N VAL A 1123 -46.00 16.57 35.09
CA VAL A 1123 -45.95 16.55 33.60
C VAL A 1123 -47.31 17.04 33.03
N PRO A 1124 -47.53 17.60 31.79
CA PRO A 1124 -46.68 18.22 30.75
C PRO A 1124 -47.15 19.61 30.16
N ALA A 1125 -46.31 20.25 29.31
CA ALA A 1125 -46.67 21.02 28.06
C ALA A 1125 -47.54 22.32 28.11
N PRO A 1126 -47.56 23.19 27.04
CA PRO A 1126 -46.54 23.56 26.03
C PRO A 1126 -46.31 25.11 25.93
N PRO A 1127 -46.24 25.86 24.77
CA PRO A 1127 -45.19 26.90 24.56
C PRO A 1127 -45.67 28.37 24.44
N PRO A 1128 -44.77 29.37 24.29
CA PRO A 1128 -44.66 30.03 22.97
C PRO A 1128 -43.30 30.70 22.56
N LYS A 1129 -43.00 30.65 21.25
CA LYS A 1129 -42.42 31.69 20.36
C LYS A 1129 -41.18 32.57 20.74
N ALA A 1130 -40.07 32.28 20.03
CA ALA A 1130 -39.44 33.12 18.98
C ALA A 1130 -38.40 34.24 19.27
N GLN A 1131 -37.43 34.36 18.32
CA GLN A 1131 -36.50 35.49 18.03
C GLN A 1131 -35.33 35.73 19.04
N THR A 1132 -34.10 36.17 18.69
CA THR A 1132 -33.41 36.47 17.39
C THR A 1132 -31.87 36.67 17.56
N VAL A 1133 -31.08 36.35 16.52
CA VAL A 1133 -29.90 37.11 15.97
C VAL A 1133 -28.53 37.10 16.68
N ASP A 1134 -27.47 36.94 15.84
CA ASP A 1134 -26.00 37.19 15.94
C ASP A 1134 -25.22 36.70 17.19
N GLU A 1135 -23.95 36.26 17.12
CA GLU A 1135 -22.88 36.42 16.09
C GLU A 1135 -22.43 35.10 15.41
#